data_AF-A0A849MIB7-F1
#
_entry.id   AF-A0A849MIB7-F1
#
_cell.length_a   1.000
_cell.length_b   1.000
_cell.length_c   1.000
_cell.angle_alpha   90.00
_cell.angle_beta   90.00
_cell.angle_gamma   90.00
#
_symmetry.space_group_name_H-M   'P 1'
#
loop_
_entity.id
_entity.type
_entity.pdbx_description
1 polymer ?
#
loop_
_entity_poly.entity_id
_entity_poly.type
_entity_poly.pdbx_seq_one_letter_code
_entity_poly.pdbx_strand_id
1 'polypeptide(L)'
;MKRTTILMSILFLLVAWWIYDSNFKKIDPVREYRELYNEAYRTYRSQREISNIENQKDNSIKYVKGEEYSDEFHLYFKDKYKDKIKNLQISESDTKYTEYPKYTDISVARGIAKKYPRPISEWRIKEKELYQSLLLNGDYDLVIVPFQVDKYAFDRATRSLMTSKLVYEITRDSNLKVPDPYLVYRALGEGKRQFSMKEVIQFAEKLGVKKVVYGYVGHDRQYKMDLTIMSLNIGLDSISDPEVKSFNGISFTDEKPPIDVYDSLLLDILQFLKIDSSSLTSKNFEQSIEIAGLPEDPVDLFLSTSNPVNDAYILQLFAYLTPAKEERTKERFAEKSFIALSEISPNTEKYKALKARAYMLMGLRIAALEVIGEPETIEEKALFHILNGNLPDAESLSEQMDSGIAQLLTNIDINNIAARYGVVDKNNSIEKAKTVKLPGQIWPYLVERAFTDWDSWSNFKNIYLKVLLDQAVPLSNFTAKGIMGGSSALGEMSELKSITDLSIVNHIKKLYEAEPLTWCCLYQESLFNKQDYINLIESMANDNLMRHANFLNKVQGRPKSAISFLDKIESAYNGYPAFSLERALALKHYAKKIKGVDKESTLKSAYLDNYNAMYWAQGQSLVSEKAFQTMFNMRRNDFGRNDNLYAGEYPHKPYYTTLEQDGQNYQIMKSNDEAAARNSVSHIGPLLLLLPYKNTPADSSLEFLEGRFNGHPQKSLFLANKSYAKGKFKEAEKYYREGIKYSPTYLDTYTFLGNMLFANGEIEESFQVFMSYPGFKENYKGNRVALDNYSHAAGSLFFWSGHFENARALYEISSNLNTGSESGLASNIRINLLDKNIEIAMIESLRRAKRYNSYPAYRDYLGMLHAIGNSEEAWDAFDLLVNRKNEPHIWESALVGHHQSGLSESEIALWANQYKQSISEYGVSLSANYLLRAGVTDRVPTKDLSSLIADVDRSVKTEIKSDLVYFSDAYSELLVDNYESASNLFHEASQLYDMRTVKFGYMLPYYAFSSVKSGNISEIENLIDSFFRPDKLFDLYLAKAILSGLNNETNNSVQYLKKALYNHPTYTEFRPLMTEYQYAEICEMLYEETNNDEYKKILLDWVKKVQQIQPWFSWAYAMEAKYSNNVIERNKAIAMTYYLDRNSERLKSIPKDHIDTAVKKHSKDNLFKKKVNPVEPRNASFLNNARLDIAS
;
A
#
# COMPACT_ATOMS: atom_id res chain seq x y z
N MET A 1 -56.58 -11.19 -32.51
CA MET A 1 -56.16 -11.09 -31.09
C MET A 1 -54.77 -10.46 -30.88
N LYS A 2 -53.69 -10.82 -31.60
CA LYS A 2 -52.36 -10.21 -31.36
C LYS A 2 -52.20 -8.73 -31.76
N ARG A 3 -53.03 -8.17 -32.65
CA ARG A 3 -53.00 -6.73 -33.00
C ARG A 3 -53.76 -5.82 -32.02
N THR A 4 -54.75 -6.36 -31.30
CA THR A 4 -55.54 -5.61 -30.32
C THR A 4 -54.79 -5.42 -29.00
N THR A 5 -53.94 -6.37 -28.61
CA THR A 5 -53.12 -6.28 -27.38
C THR A 5 -51.99 -5.25 -27.51
N ILE A 6 -51.37 -5.13 -28.69
CA ILE A 6 -50.29 -4.15 -28.93
C ILE A 6 -50.84 -2.72 -28.93
N LEU A 7 -52.02 -2.49 -29.52
CA LEU A 7 -52.67 -1.18 -29.47
C LEU A 7 -53.13 -0.81 -28.05
N MET A 8 -53.63 -1.76 -27.25
CA MET A 8 -53.95 -1.48 -25.84
C MET A 8 -52.71 -1.21 -24.98
N SER A 9 -51.58 -1.90 -25.21
CA SER A 9 -50.33 -1.62 -24.49
C SER A 9 -49.72 -0.26 -24.85
N ILE A 10 -49.83 0.16 -26.12
CA ILE A 10 -49.40 1.50 -26.55
C ILE A 10 -50.33 2.58 -26.00
N LEU A 11 -51.64 2.33 -25.95
CA LEU A 11 -52.59 3.26 -25.32
C LEU A 11 -52.36 3.36 -23.80
N PHE A 12 -52.05 2.25 -23.11
CA PHE A 12 -51.71 2.26 -21.68
C PHE A 12 -50.38 2.95 -21.41
N LEU A 13 -49.37 2.80 -22.27
CA LEU A 13 -48.10 3.51 -22.16
C LEU A 13 -48.23 5.00 -22.47
N LEU A 14 -49.10 5.39 -23.42
CA LEU A 14 -49.37 6.80 -23.71
C LEU A 14 -50.22 7.45 -22.63
N VAL A 15 -51.18 6.74 -22.02
CA VAL A 15 -51.95 7.23 -20.88
C VAL A 15 -51.10 7.24 -19.61
N ALA A 16 -50.22 6.25 -19.39
CA ALA A 16 -49.26 6.27 -18.29
C ALA A 16 -48.20 7.35 -18.48
N TRP A 17 -47.71 7.59 -19.70
CA TRP A 17 -46.80 8.70 -20.00
C TRP A 17 -47.51 10.07 -19.88
N TRP A 18 -48.78 10.18 -20.27
CA TRP A 18 -49.56 11.40 -20.08
C TRP A 18 -49.90 11.64 -18.61
N ILE A 19 -50.19 10.60 -17.80
CA ILE A 19 -50.39 10.69 -16.34
C ILE A 19 -49.05 10.94 -15.60
N TYR A 20 -47.93 10.43 -16.13
CA TYR A 20 -46.58 10.65 -15.58
C TYR A 20 -46.06 12.06 -15.92
N ASP A 21 -46.29 12.55 -17.14
CA ASP A 21 -45.89 13.89 -17.60
C ASP A 21 -46.84 14.99 -17.06
N SER A 22 -48.13 14.70 -16.87
CA SER A 22 -49.07 15.64 -16.22
C SER A 22 -48.88 15.75 -14.70
N ASN A 23 -48.40 14.70 -14.02
CA ASN A 23 -48.01 14.79 -12.60
C ASN A 23 -46.63 15.43 -12.37
N PHE A 24 -45.74 15.48 -13.38
CA PHE A 24 -44.44 16.16 -13.31
C PHE A 24 -44.45 17.60 -13.83
N LYS A 25 -45.58 18.10 -14.32
CA LYS A 25 -45.83 19.53 -14.61
C LYS A 25 -46.62 20.25 -13.50
N LYS A 26 -46.45 19.84 -12.24
CA LYS A 26 -46.44 20.85 -11.19
C LYS A 26 -45.10 21.57 -11.29
N ILE A 27 -45.11 22.73 -11.94
CA ILE A 27 -43.98 23.66 -11.93
C ILE A 27 -43.60 23.84 -10.46
N ASP A 28 -42.40 23.41 -10.08
CA ASP A 28 -41.88 23.60 -8.72
C ASP A 28 -41.73 25.12 -8.52
N PRO A 29 -42.58 25.75 -7.70
CA PRO A 29 -42.55 27.20 -7.54
C PRO A 29 -41.19 27.68 -7.04
N VAL A 30 -40.46 26.84 -6.29
CA VAL A 30 -39.11 27.11 -5.78
C VAL A 30 -38.09 27.15 -6.92
N ARG A 31 -38.23 26.27 -7.92
CA ARG A 31 -37.36 26.28 -9.10
C ARG A 31 -37.61 27.52 -9.95
N GLU A 32 -38.85 27.90 -10.17
CA GLU A 32 -39.22 29.09 -10.96
C GLU A 32 -38.79 30.38 -10.25
N TYR A 33 -38.93 30.44 -8.92
CA TYR A 33 -38.36 31.50 -8.09
C TYR A 33 -36.83 31.58 -8.20
N ARG A 34 -36.14 30.43 -8.24
CA ARG A 34 -34.68 30.37 -8.39
C ARG A 34 -34.21 30.82 -9.78
N GLU A 35 -34.96 30.48 -10.82
CA GLU A 35 -34.71 30.95 -12.19
C GLU A 35 -34.92 32.48 -12.27
N LEU A 36 -36.01 33.01 -11.71
CA LEU A 36 -36.28 34.45 -11.58
C LEU A 36 -35.19 35.18 -10.78
N TYR A 37 -34.76 34.61 -9.66
CA TYR A 37 -33.71 35.17 -8.81
C TYR A 37 -32.36 35.26 -9.56
N ASN A 38 -31.99 34.20 -10.27
CA ASN A 38 -30.77 34.17 -11.06
C ASN A 38 -30.83 35.12 -12.27
N GLU A 39 -31.97 35.22 -12.93
CA GLU A 39 -32.22 36.19 -14.01
C GLU A 39 -32.13 37.63 -13.50
N ALA A 40 -32.75 37.91 -12.36
CA ALA A 40 -32.67 39.19 -11.68
C ALA A 40 -31.24 39.54 -11.30
N TYR A 41 -30.48 38.59 -10.75
CA TYR A 41 -29.10 38.80 -10.35
C TYR A 41 -28.19 39.13 -11.54
N ARG A 42 -28.35 38.41 -12.66
CA ARG A 42 -27.64 38.71 -13.92
C ARG A 42 -28.00 40.10 -14.44
N THR A 43 -29.28 40.45 -14.40
CA THR A 43 -29.76 41.74 -14.88
C THR A 43 -29.25 42.89 -14.00
N TYR A 44 -29.37 42.76 -12.68
CA TYR A 44 -28.89 43.73 -11.69
C TYR A 44 -27.38 43.97 -11.83
N ARG A 45 -26.60 42.88 -11.94
CA ARG A 45 -25.15 42.95 -12.16
C ARG A 45 -24.81 43.66 -13.47
N SER A 46 -25.50 43.33 -14.57
CA SER A 46 -25.25 43.98 -15.86
C SER A 46 -25.59 45.48 -15.85
N GLN A 47 -26.66 45.89 -15.17
CA GLN A 47 -27.07 47.30 -15.06
C GLN A 47 -26.08 48.12 -14.21
N ARG A 48 -25.52 47.55 -13.14
CA ARG A 48 -24.49 48.22 -12.33
C ARG A 48 -23.10 48.18 -12.94
N GLU A 49 -22.73 47.12 -13.68
CA GLU A 49 -21.48 47.11 -14.46
C GLU A 49 -21.52 48.21 -15.54
N ILE A 50 -22.66 48.47 -16.19
CA ILE A 50 -22.83 49.60 -17.12
C ILE A 50 -22.77 50.97 -16.41
N SER A 51 -23.43 51.11 -15.25
CA SER A 51 -23.38 52.35 -14.44
C SER A 51 -21.97 52.66 -13.87
N ASN A 52 -21.18 51.63 -13.55
CA ASN A 52 -19.80 51.80 -13.09
C ASN A 52 -18.84 52.13 -14.24
N ILE A 53 -19.14 51.72 -15.48
CA ILE A 53 -18.36 52.09 -16.68
C ILE A 53 -18.61 53.56 -17.06
N GLU A 54 -19.82 54.10 -16.85
CA GLU A 54 -20.12 55.52 -17.10
C GLU A 54 -19.50 56.47 -16.05
N ASN A 55 -19.19 55.98 -14.85
CA ASN A 55 -18.53 56.75 -13.78
C ASN A 55 -16.98 56.61 -13.74
N GLN A 56 -16.36 55.90 -14.69
CA GLN A 56 -14.90 55.76 -14.78
C GLN A 56 -14.23 56.98 -15.41
N LYS A 57 -13.95 57.99 -14.58
CA LYS A 57 -12.92 59.01 -14.90
C LYS A 57 -11.85 59.19 -13.81
N ASP A 58 -11.79 58.33 -12.80
CA ASP A 58 -10.68 58.38 -11.84
C ASP A 58 -10.14 56.98 -11.48
N ASN A 59 -8.82 56.82 -11.63
CA ASN A 59 -8.11 55.55 -11.58
C ASN A 59 -7.70 55.20 -10.15
N SER A 60 -8.55 54.46 -9.42
CA SER A 60 -8.11 53.64 -8.28
C SER A 60 -9.09 52.50 -8.01
N ILE A 61 -8.82 51.30 -8.54
CA ILE A 61 -9.66 50.12 -8.26
C ILE A 61 -9.08 49.38 -7.05
N LYS A 62 -9.75 49.52 -5.90
CA LYS A 62 -9.78 48.51 -4.84
C LYS A 62 -10.82 47.45 -5.25
N TYR A 63 -10.45 46.18 -5.22
CA TYR A 63 -11.41 45.07 -5.28
C TYR A 63 -12.34 45.13 -4.06
N VAL A 64 -13.62 45.46 -4.27
CA VAL A 64 -14.65 45.42 -3.22
C VAL A 64 -15.17 43.99 -3.07
N LYS A 65 -15.06 43.45 -1.86
CA LYS A 65 -15.55 42.12 -1.44
C LYS A 65 -17.07 42.01 -1.58
N GLY A 66 -17.55 40.82 -1.96
CA GLY A 66 -18.95 40.51 -2.30
C GLY A 66 -19.96 40.46 -1.15
N GLU A 67 -19.81 41.26 -0.09
CA GLU A 67 -20.78 41.31 1.03
C GLU A 67 -21.78 42.48 0.94
N GLU A 68 -21.45 43.59 0.26
CA GLU A 68 -22.34 44.77 0.17
C GLU A 68 -23.50 44.65 -0.84
N TYR A 69 -23.56 43.56 -1.63
CA TYR A 69 -24.55 43.45 -2.72
C TYR A 69 -25.84 42.70 -2.36
N SER A 70 -26.02 42.19 -1.14
CA SER A 70 -27.15 41.31 -0.82
C SER A 70 -28.46 42.08 -0.59
N ASP A 71 -28.45 43.15 0.20
CA ASP A 71 -29.67 43.85 0.60
C ASP A 71 -30.29 44.72 -0.52
N GLU A 72 -29.47 45.50 -1.24
CA GLU A 72 -29.96 46.30 -2.39
C GLU A 72 -30.48 45.40 -3.53
N PHE A 73 -29.80 44.28 -3.79
CA PHE A 73 -30.25 43.33 -4.80
C PHE A 73 -31.58 42.66 -4.37
N HIS A 74 -31.74 42.32 -3.09
CA HIS A 74 -32.98 41.76 -2.58
C HIS A 74 -34.15 42.74 -2.68
N LEU A 75 -33.93 44.03 -2.38
CA LEU A 75 -34.93 45.09 -2.61
C LEU A 75 -35.30 45.21 -4.10
N TYR A 76 -34.30 45.26 -4.99
CA TYR A 76 -34.51 45.28 -6.44
C TYR A 76 -35.29 44.06 -6.93
N PHE A 77 -34.94 42.85 -6.46
CA PHE A 77 -35.60 41.61 -6.85
C PHE A 77 -37.06 41.57 -6.37
N LYS A 78 -37.29 41.91 -5.09
CA LYS A 78 -38.64 41.95 -4.50
C LYS A 78 -39.53 42.98 -5.18
N ASP A 79 -39.00 44.14 -5.55
CA ASP A 79 -39.77 45.18 -6.23
C ASP A 79 -40.05 44.83 -7.71
N LYS A 80 -39.01 44.43 -8.46
CA LYS A 80 -39.11 44.15 -9.90
C LYS A 80 -39.93 42.91 -10.24
N TYR A 81 -39.92 41.89 -9.38
CA TYR A 81 -40.58 40.62 -9.64
C TYR A 81 -41.78 40.35 -8.70
N LYS A 82 -42.24 41.39 -7.98
CA LYS A 82 -43.31 41.33 -6.97
C LYS A 82 -44.55 40.54 -7.41
N ASP A 83 -45.07 40.83 -8.60
CA ASP A 83 -46.29 40.19 -9.10
C ASP A 83 -46.06 38.74 -9.55
N LYS A 84 -44.86 38.42 -10.06
CA LYS A 84 -44.50 37.04 -10.41
C LYS A 84 -44.30 36.19 -9.16
N ILE A 85 -43.64 36.74 -8.12
CA ILE A 85 -43.45 36.07 -6.83
C ILE A 85 -44.80 35.79 -6.15
N LYS A 86 -45.73 36.76 -6.19
CA LYS A 86 -47.07 36.61 -5.61
C LYS A 86 -47.91 35.51 -6.30
N ASN A 87 -47.71 35.31 -7.60
CA ASN A 87 -48.41 34.28 -8.38
C ASN A 87 -47.85 32.86 -8.19
N LEU A 88 -46.66 32.71 -7.62
CA LEU A 88 -46.03 31.40 -7.40
C LEU A 88 -46.60 30.62 -6.18
N GLN A 89 -47.51 31.20 -5.39
CA GLN A 89 -48.06 30.57 -4.17
C GLN A 89 -47.00 29.95 -3.23
N ILE A 90 -45.77 30.49 -3.23
CA ILE A 90 -44.73 30.12 -2.26
C ILE A 90 -45.14 30.78 -0.95
N SER A 91 -45.38 30.00 0.11
CA SER A 91 -45.61 30.58 1.43
C SER A 91 -44.37 31.35 1.88
N GLU A 92 -44.53 32.48 2.59
CA GLU A 92 -43.40 33.23 3.16
C GLU A 92 -42.47 32.33 4.01
N SER A 93 -42.98 31.22 4.54
CA SER A 93 -42.20 30.19 5.22
C SER A 93 -41.19 29.49 4.31
N ASP A 94 -41.51 29.15 3.05
CA ASP A 94 -40.57 28.47 2.13
C ASP A 94 -39.41 29.39 1.68
N THR A 95 -39.62 30.71 1.66
CA THR A 95 -38.55 31.71 1.39
C THR A 95 -37.64 31.95 2.61
N LYS A 96 -38.19 31.93 3.83
CA LYS A 96 -37.43 32.19 5.08
C LYS A 96 -36.29 31.19 5.33
N TYR A 97 -36.42 29.95 4.84
CA TYR A 97 -35.38 28.91 5.02
C TYR A 97 -34.15 29.06 4.10
N THR A 98 -34.19 29.94 3.10
CA THR A 98 -33.12 30.10 2.09
C THR A 98 -32.19 31.30 2.32
N GLU A 99 -32.49 32.15 3.31
CA GLU A 99 -31.82 33.45 3.56
C GLU A 99 -30.71 33.40 4.63
N TYR A 100 -30.49 32.28 5.32
CA TYR A 100 -29.49 32.17 6.39
C TYR A 100 -28.11 31.70 5.89
N PRO A 101 -27.00 32.10 6.55
CA PRO A 101 -25.66 32.05 5.97
C PRO A 101 -25.29 30.65 5.47
N LYS A 102 -24.83 30.56 4.22
CA LYS A 102 -24.41 29.31 3.59
C LYS A 102 -22.99 28.95 4.00
N TYR A 103 -22.87 28.16 5.06
CA TYR A 103 -21.61 27.49 5.40
C TYR A 103 -21.26 26.44 4.35
N THR A 104 -19.99 26.37 3.96
CA THR A 104 -19.55 25.53 2.83
C THR A 104 -18.45 24.58 3.24
N ASP A 105 -18.68 23.27 3.07
CA ASP A 105 -17.63 22.27 3.10
C ASP A 105 -16.76 22.38 1.84
N ILE A 106 -15.58 22.97 1.98
CA ILE A 106 -14.67 23.24 0.86
C ILE A 106 -14.21 21.94 0.18
N SER A 107 -13.92 20.91 0.98
CA SER A 107 -13.36 19.65 0.47
C SER A 107 -14.40 18.89 -0.36
N VAL A 108 -15.63 18.79 0.14
CA VAL A 108 -16.73 18.13 -0.57
C VAL A 108 -17.21 18.94 -1.77
N ALA A 109 -17.30 20.28 -1.63
CA ALA A 109 -17.74 21.15 -2.72
C ALA A 109 -16.79 21.12 -3.93
N ARG A 110 -15.48 20.98 -3.70
CA ARG A 110 -14.47 20.90 -4.76
C ARG A 110 -14.23 19.48 -5.25
N GLY A 111 -14.19 18.50 -4.36
CA GLY A 111 -13.71 17.15 -4.64
C GLY A 111 -14.74 16.18 -5.24
N ILE A 112 -16.05 16.43 -5.04
CA ILE A 112 -17.06 15.55 -5.64
C ILE A 112 -17.15 15.80 -7.15
N ALA A 113 -16.96 14.73 -7.91
CA ALA A 113 -17.05 14.76 -9.35
C ALA A 113 -18.45 15.19 -9.82
N LYS A 114 -18.53 16.17 -10.74
CA LYS A 114 -19.81 16.76 -11.18
C LYS A 114 -20.80 15.75 -11.78
N LYS A 115 -20.30 14.67 -12.42
CA LYS A 115 -21.14 13.64 -13.03
C LYS A 115 -21.56 12.53 -12.06
N TYR A 116 -21.04 12.53 -10.83
CA TYR A 116 -21.41 11.52 -9.84
C TYR A 116 -22.86 11.74 -9.39
N PRO A 117 -23.73 10.71 -9.42
CA PRO A 117 -25.17 10.85 -9.19
C PRO A 117 -25.56 11.15 -7.73
N ARG A 118 -24.63 11.03 -6.76
CA ARG A 118 -24.87 11.27 -5.33
C ARG A 118 -26.07 10.46 -4.80
N PRO A 119 -26.07 9.13 -4.96
CA PRO A 119 -27.20 8.30 -4.56
C PRO A 119 -27.46 8.39 -3.05
N ILE A 120 -28.73 8.27 -2.69
CA ILE A 120 -29.15 8.21 -1.29
C ILE A 120 -28.84 6.82 -0.74
N SER A 121 -28.33 6.74 0.50
CA SER A 121 -28.10 5.47 1.19
C SER A 121 -29.42 4.96 1.79
N GLU A 122 -29.92 3.83 1.29
CA GLU A 122 -31.15 3.20 1.82
C GLU A 122 -31.00 2.75 3.27
N TRP A 123 -29.84 2.18 3.62
CA TRP A 123 -29.48 1.83 4.99
C TRP A 123 -29.61 3.06 5.92
N ARG A 124 -29.04 4.20 5.52
CA ARG A 124 -29.14 5.44 6.31
C ARG A 124 -30.58 5.92 6.46
N ILE A 125 -31.45 5.75 5.45
CA ILE A 125 -32.87 6.09 5.58
C ILE A 125 -33.52 5.23 6.67
N LYS A 126 -33.31 3.91 6.63
CA LYS A 126 -33.90 2.97 7.61
C LYS A 126 -33.40 3.25 9.03
N GLU A 127 -32.10 3.52 9.18
CA GLU A 127 -31.52 3.95 10.46
C GLU A 127 -32.17 5.26 10.94
N LYS A 128 -32.26 6.26 10.06
CA LYS A 128 -32.88 7.55 10.35
C LYS A 128 -34.31 7.36 10.86
N GLU A 129 -35.13 6.57 10.16
CA GLU A 129 -36.52 6.30 10.55
C GLU A 129 -36.63 5.61 11.91
N LEU A 130 -35.80 4.59 12.17
CA LEU A 130 -35.80 3.86 13.44
C LEU A 130 -35.49 4.80 14.62
N TYR A 131 -34.41 5.58 14.54
CA TYR A 131 -34.00 6.46 15.64
C TYR A 131 -34.87 7.71 15.77
N GLN A 132 -35.47 8.20 14.68
CA GLN A 132 -36.52 9.21 14.78
C GLN A 132 -37.72 8.65 15.54
N SER A 133 -38.20 7.45 15.19
CA SER A 133 -39.33 6.82 15.88
C SER A 133 -39.05 6.60 17.37
N LEU A 134 -37.81 6.24 17.72
CA LEU A 134 -37.39 6.07 19.11
C LEU A 134 -37.46 7.39 19.89
N LEU A 135 -36.87 8.47 19.35
CA LEU A 135 -36.83 9.78 20.02
C LEU A 135 -38.20 10.46 20.12
N LEU A 136 -39.14 10.20 19.20
CA LEU A 136 -40.49 10.79 19.26
C LEU A 136 -41.31 10.42 20.50
N ASN A 137 -40.84 9.45 21.29
CA ASN A 137 -41.49 9.06 22.54
C ASN A 137 -40.96 9.85 23.76
N GLY A 138 -39.86 10.59 23.62
CA GLY A 138 -39.29 11.41 24.69
C GLY A 138 -39.92 12.80 24.78
N ASP A 139 -39.72 13.46 25.92
CA ASP A 139 -40.12 14.84 26.18
C ASP A 139 -38.86 15.71 26.33
N TYR A 140 -38.67 16.68 25.44
CA TYR A 140 -37.42 17.44 25.32
C TYR A 140 -37.68 18.94 25.19
N ASP A 141 -36.81 19.76 25.81
CA ASP A 141 -36.92 21.21 25.78
C ASP A 141 -36.23 21.82 24.54
N LEU A 142 -35.10 21.24 24.15
CA LEU A 142 -34.28 21.70 23.03
C LEU A 142 -33.54 20.54 22.35
N VAL A 143 -33.16 20.75 21.09
CA VAL A 143 -32.31 19.83 20.31
C VAL A 143 -31.03 20.54 19.88
N ILE A 144 -29.89 19.90 20.14
CA ILE A 144 -28.60 20.31 19.56
C ILE A 144 -28.37 19.50 18.28
N VAL A 145 -28.19 20.19 17.16
CA VAL A 145 -27.82 19.58 15.88
C VAL A 145 -26.35 19.21 15.92
N PRO A 146 -25.95 18.00 15.46
CA PRO A 146 -24.55 17.61 15.42
C PRO A 146 -23.71 18.64 14.66
N PHE A 147 -22.56 19.01 15.22
CA PHE A 147 -21.72 20.07 14.67
C PHE A 147 -21.38 19.81 13.20
N GLN A 148 -21.67 20.81 12.38
CA GLN A 148 -21.59 20.76 10.94
C GLN A 148 -20.28 21.38 10.45
N VAL A 149 -19.87 20.98 9.26
CA VAL A 149 -18.64 21.49 8.64
C VAL A 149 -18.86 22.89 8.08
N ASP A 150 -17.94 23.79 8.42
CA ASP A 150 -17.65 25.02 7.68
C ASP A 150 -16.17 25.04 7.28
N LYS A 151 -15.84 25.47 6.06
CA LYS A 151 -14.48 25.45 5.51
C LYS A 151 -13.86 24.04 5.41
N TYR A 152 -12.69 23.81 6.01
CA TYR A 152 -12.09 22.48 6.15
C TYR A 152 -12.50 21.85 7.49
N ALA A 153 -12.82 20.57 7.47
CA ALA A 153 -13.44 19.92 8.61
C ALA A 153 -12.42 19.45 9.65
N PHE A 154 -12.73 19.64 10.92
CA PHE A 154 -12.28 18.69 11.95
C PHE A 154 -12.91 17.33 11.70
N ASP A 155 -12.28 16.24 12.11
CA ASP A 155 -12.80 14.90 11.89
C ASP A 155 -14.18 14.69 12.55
N ARG A 156 -14.87 13.62 12.15
CA ARG A 156 -16.23 13.34 12.64
C ARG A 156 -16.28 13.14 14.16
N ALA A 157 -15.23 12.58 14.75
CA ALA A 157 -15.15 12.33 16.18
C ALA A 157 -15.06 13.63 16.98
N THR A 158 -14.21 14.58 16.56
CA THR A 158 -14.07 15.90 17.19
C THR A 158 -15.37 16.68 17.16
N ARG A 159 -16.07 16.72 16.01
CA ARG A 159 -17.36 17.43 15.90
C ARG A 159 -18.45 16.78 16.75
N SER A 160 -18.50 15.45 16.77
CA SER A 160 -19.42 14.68 17.62
C SER A 160 -19.14 14.96 19.10
N LEU A 161 -17.88 14.97 19.52
CA LEU A 161 -17.47 15.30 20.88
C LEU A 161 -17.84 16.72 21.29
N MET A 162 -17.63 17.72 20.43
CA MET A 162 -18.07 19.11 20.68
C MET A 162 -19.59 19.19 20.94
N THR A 163 -20.36 18.43 20.16
CA THR A 163 -21.82 18.33 20.32
C THR A 163 -22.17 17.69 21.65
N SER A 164 -21.60 16.52 21.95
CA SER A 164 -21.86 15.78 23.18
C SER A 164 -21.45 16.54 24.43
N LYS A 165 -20.34 17.27 24.37
CA LYS A 165 -19.86 18.10 25.48
C LYS A 165 -20.75 19.30 25.74
N LEU A 166 -21.28 19.93 24.69
CA LEU A 166 -22.30 20.97 24.84
C LEU A 166 -23.56 20.42 25.50
N VAL A 167 -24.06 19.28 25.03
CA VAL A 167 -25.24 18.64 25.63
C VAL A 167 -24.97 18.31 27.09
N TYR A 168 -23.84 17.68 27.39
CA TYR A 168 -23.44 17.32 28.75
C TYR A 168 -23.44 18.53 29.69
N GLU A 169 -22.77 19.64 29.31
CA GLU A 169 -22.73 20.85 30.13
C GLU A 169 -24.11 21.52 30.29
N ILE A 170 -24.99 21.43 29.28
CA ILE A 170 -26.37 21.91 29.39
C ILE A 170 -27.14 21.06 30.41
N THR A 171 -27.02 19.75 30.36
CA THR A 171 -27.81 18.83 31.20
C THR A 171 -27.26 18.66 32.62
N ARG A 172 -25.99 19.02 32.88
CA ARG A 172 -25.35 18.77 34.18
C ARG A 172 -26.03 19.54 35.32
N ASP A 173 -26.33 20.81 35.11
CA ASP A 173 -26.77 21.74 36.15
C ASP A 173 -28.09 22.49 35.81
N SER A 174 -28.76 22.10 34.72
CA SER A 174 -30.06 22.65 34.34
C SER A 174 -31.16 21.58 34.38
N ASN A 175 -32.41 22.00 34.61
CA ASN A 175 -33.57 21.11 34.49
C ASN A 175 -33.99 20.87 33.02
N LEU A 176 -33.15 21.23 32.05
CA LEU A 176 -33.47 21.10 30.63
C LEU A 176 -33.26 19.64 30.19
N LYS A 177 -34.30 19.07 29.58
CA LYS A 177 -34.25 17.76 28.96
C LYS A 177 -33.74 17.89 27.53
N VAL A 178 -32.57 17.33 27.27
CA VAL A 178 -31.97 17.25 25.93
C VAL A 178 -31.88 15.79 25.52
N PRO A 179 -32.22 15.42 24.27
CA PRO A 179 -32.08 14.05 23.79
C PRO A 179 -30.60 13.64 23.69
N ASP A 180 -30.33 12.33 23.75
CA ASP A 180 -28.97 11.79 23.57
C ASP A 180 -28.37 12.30 22.24
N PRO A 181 -27.23 13.00 22.26
CA PRO A 181 -26.61 13.57 21.06
C PRO A 181 -26.24 12.51 20.01
N TYR A 182 -25.90 11.29 20.44
CA TYR A 182 -25.59 10.18 19.55
C TYR A 182 -26.83 9.62 18.86
N LEU A 183 -27.97 9.55 19.58
CA LEU A 183 -29.24 9.17 18.98
C LEU A 183 -29.77 10.22 18.02
N VAL A 184 -29.64 11.51 18.37
CA VAL A 184 -29.98 12.62 17.46
C VAL A 184 -29.16 12.53 16.18
N TYR A 185 -27.86 12.22 16.29
CA TYR A 185 -27.02 12.07 15.11
C TYR A 185 -27.46 10.90 14.22
N ARG A 186 -27.81 9.75 14.79
CA ARG A 186 -28.41 8.64 14.03
C ARG A 186 -29.75 9.03 13.41
N ALA A 187 -30.62 9.74 14.13
CA ALA A 187 -31.93 10.23 13.69
C ALA A 187 -31.89 11.34 12.63
N LEU A 188 -30.74 11.98 12.39
CA LEU A 188 -30.53 12.93 11.29
C LEU A 188 -29.71 12.32 10.13
N GLY A 189 -29.17 11.12 10.34
CA GLY A 189 -28.35 10.37 9.39
C GLY A 189 -26.87 10.49 9.74
N GLU A 190 -26.38 9.55 10.57
CA GLU A 190 -25.01 9.53 11.08
C GLU A 190 -23.96 9.60 9.95
N GLY A 191 -22.88 10.34 10.21
CA GLY A 191 -21.78 10.59 9.30
C GLY A 191 -22.01 11.78 8.38
N LYS A 192 -23.23 12.31 8.23
CA LYS A 192 -23.45 13.53 7.43
C LYS A 192 -22.65 14.72 7.98
N ARG A 193 -22.13 15.51 7.06
CA ARG A 193 -21.26 16.66 7.35
C ARG A 193 -22.02 17.97 7.47
N GLN A 194 -23.19 18.04 6.83
CA GLN A 194 -24.14 19.14 6.88
C GLN A 194 -25.56 18.58 6.81
N PHE A 195 -26.51 19.25 7.44
CA PHE A 195 -27.92 18.87 7.49
C PHE A 195 -28.80 19.94 6.86
N SER A 196 -29.91 19.49 6.25
CA SER A 196 -30.93 20.41 5.73
C SER A 196 -31.67 21.04 6.91
N MET A 197 -31.67 22.37 7.01
CA MET A 197 -32.46 23.08 8.04
C MET A 197 -33.93 22.69 7.98
N LYS A 198 -34.51 22.53 6.79
CA LYS A 198 -35.90 22.06 6.61
C LYS A 198 -36.13 20.70 7.27
N GLU A 199 -35.23 19.73 7.06
CA GLU A 199 -35.38 18.40 7.66
C GLU A 199 -35.22 18.43 9.18
N VAL A 200 -34.30 19.25 9.69
CA VAL A 200 -34.06 19.41 11.13
C VAL A 200 -35.26 20.05 11.82
N ILE A 201 -35.79 21.14 11.25
CA ILE A 201 -36.96 21.84 11.81
C ILE A 201 -38.18 20.93 11.81
N GLN A 202 -38.45 20.22 10.70
CA GLN A 202 -39.54 19.24 10.66
C GLN A 202 -39.39 18.12 11.69
N PHE A 203 -38.16 17.71 12.00
CA PHE A 203 -37.91 16.73 13.06
C PHE A 203 -38.13 17.33 14.44
N ALA A 204 -37.64 18.56 14.68
CA ALA A 204 -37.83 19.29 15.92
C ALA A 204 -39.31 19.57 16.23
N GLU A 205 -40.11 19.98 15.23
CA GLU A 205 -41.55 20.16 15.35
C GLU A 205 -42.25 18.88 15.78
N LYS A 206 -41.87 17.73 15.21
CA LYS A 206 -42.43 16.42 15.60
C LYS A 206 -42.03 16.01 17.02
N LEU A 207 -40.84 16.39 17.48
CA LEU A 207 -40.41 16.18 18.87
C LEU A 207 -41.09 17.14 19.85
N GLY A 208 -41.78 18.17 19.37
CA GLY A 208 -42.39 19.20 20.22
C GLY A 208 -41.40 20.15 20.88
N VAL A 209 -40.14 20.20 20.42
CA VAL A 209 -39.12 21.06 21.03
C VAL A 209 -39.28 22.52 20.60
N LYS A 210 -39.05 23.44 21.53
CA LYS A 210 -39.23 24.90 21.30
C LYS A 210 -37.97 25.60 20.82
N LYS A 211 -36.81 24.95 20.91
CA LYS A 211 -35.51 25.53 20.58
C LYS A 211 -34.61 24.53 19.86
N VAL A 212 -33.96 24.98 18.79
CA VAL A 212 -32.96 24.22 18.04
C VAL A 212 -31.66 25.00 17.99
N VAL A 213 -30.55 24.34 18.34
CA VAL A 213 -29.22 24.93 18.30
C VAL A 213 -28.38 24.24 17.23
N TYR A 214 -27.77 25.03 16.35
CA TYR A 214 -26.87 24.57 15.31
C TYR A 214 -25.44 24.99 15.65
N GLY A 215 -24.48 24.08 15.50
CA GLY A 215 -23.05 24.37 15.52
C GLY A 215 -22.43 24.19 14.14
N TYR A 216 -21.59 25.14 13.73
CA TYR A 216 -20.77 25.08 12.52
C TYR A 216 -19.31 25.29 12.90
N VAL A 217 -18.43 24.40 12.46
CA VAL A 217 -17.02 24.45 12.85
C VAL A 217 -16.10 24.01 11.72
N GLY A 218 -14.94 24.63 11.64
CA GLY A 218 -13.81 24.11 10.87
C GLY A 218 -12.56 24.99 10.97
N HIS A 219 -11.62 24.74 10.07
CA HIS A 219 -10.29 25.37 10.11
C HIS A 219 -9.82 25.87 8.75
N ASP A 220 -8.75 26.67 8.77
CA ASP A 220 -8.09 27.24 7.59
C ASP A 220 -6.84 26.46 7.12
N ARG A 221 -6.46 25.41 7.86
CA ARG A 221 -5.20 24.61 7.71
C ARG A 221 -3.93 25.32 8.17
N GLN A 222 -4.06 26.46 8.83
CA GLN A 222 -2.98 27.21 9.47
C GLN A 222 -3.23 27.32 10.97
N TYR A 223 -3.78 26.26 11.56
CA TYR A 223 -4.04 26.17 12.99
C TYR A 223 -5.00 27.26 13.53
N LYS A 224 -5.89 27.78 12.67
CA LYS A 224 -7.00 28.65 13.08
C LYS A 224 -8.33 27.92 12.92
N MET A 225 -9.14 28.00 13.97
CA MET A 225 -10.50 27.48 14.05
C MET A 225 -11.50 28.64 13.96
N ASP A 226 -12.57 28.42 13.20
CA ASP A 226 -13.78 29.23 13.25
C ASP A 226 -14.93 28.36 13.77
N LEU A 227 -15.71 28.93 14.68
CA LEU A 227 -16.86 28.30 15.31
C LEU A 227 -18.04 29.26 15.27
N THR A 228 -19.20 28.80 14.81
CA THR A 228 -20.45 29.56 14.88
C THR A 228 -21.55 28.74 15.55
N ILE A 229 -22.20 29.33 16.55
CA ILE A 229 -23.39 28.80 17.20
C ILE A 229 -24.59 29.63 16.75
N MET A 230 -25.64 28.95 16.31
CA MET A 230 -26.91 29.56 15.91
C MET A 230 -28.05 28.96 16.73
N SER A 231 -28.88 29.81 17.32
CA SER A 231 -30.05 29.43 18.11
C SER A 231 -31.33 29.87 17.40
N LEU A 232 -32.27 28.95 17.26
CA LEU A 232 -33.56 29.17 16.60
C LEU A 232 -34.70 28.74 17.52
N ASN A 233 -35.67 29.62 17.76
CA ASN A 233 -36.88 29.28 18.51
C ASN A 233 -38.01 28.89 17.54
N ILE A 234 -38.66 27.76 17.83
CA ILE A 234 -39.78 27.20 17.05
C ILE A 234 -41.07 27.41 17.85
N GLY A 235 -41.95 28.28 17.36
CA GLY A 235 -43.29 28.50 17.91
C GLY A 235 -44.37 27.75 17.13
N LEU A 236 -45.60 27.69 17.68
CA LEU A 236 -46.75 26.98 17.09
C LEU A 236 -47.13 27.50 15.68
N ASP A 237 -46.96 28.80 15.42
CA ASP A 237 -47.34 29.45 14.15
C ASP A 237 -46.22 30.28 13.49
N SER A 238 -45.04 30.39 14.11
CA SER A 238 -43.94 31.21 13.58
C SER A 238 -42.55 30.79 14.08
N ILE A 239 -41.56 30.84 13.19
CA ILE A 239 -40.14 30.63 13.50
C ILE A 239 -39.48 31.99 13.74
N SER A 240 -38.76 32.13 14.87
CA SER A 240 -38.03 33.36 15.19
C SER A 240 -36.88 33.60 14.21
N ASP A 241 -36.39 34.84 14.13
CA ASP A 241 -35.13 35.08 13.45
C ASP A 241 -33.99 34.41 14.27
N PRO A 242 -32.98 33.81 13.62
CA PRO A 242 -31.91 33.10 14.30
C PRO A 242 -30.99 34.07 15.02
N GLU A 243 -30.72 33.78 16.29
CA GLU A 243 -29.63 34.42 17.04
C GLU A 243 -28.33 33.72 16.65
N VAL A 244 -27.28 34.46 16.27
CA VAL A 244 -25.98 33.89 15.83
C VAL A 244 -24.83 34.48 16.64
N LYS A 245 -23.91 33.61 17.07
CA LYS A 245 -22.64 33.98 17.71
C LYS A 245 -21.48 33.28 17.00
N SER A 246 -20.55 34.07 16.46
CA SER A 246 -19.34 33.55 15.79
C SER A 246 -18.08 33.88 16.58
N PHE A 247 -17.18 32.91 16.63
CA PHE A 247 -15.84 32.98 17.18
C PHE A 247 -14.86 32.68 16.03
N ASN A 248 -14.13 33.68 15.58
CA ASN A 248 -13.30 33.57 14.38
C ASN A 248 -11.80 33.66 14.72
N GLY A 249 -10.97 32.91 13.98
CA GLY A 249 -9.51 33.00 14.04
C GLY A 249 -8.90 32.48 15.34
N ILE A 250 -9.55 31.53 15.99
CA ILE A 250 -9.13 30.96 17.27
C ILE A 250 -7.95 30.03 17.04
N SER A 251 -6.80 30.31 17.65
CA SER A 251 -5.61 29.47 17.46
C SER A 251 -5.74 28.14 18.22
N PHE A 252 -5.33 27.04 17.59
CA PHE A 252 -5.14 25.72 18.22
C PHE A 252 -3.76 25.17 17.85
N THR A 253 -3.29 24.10 18.48
CA THR A 253 -2.05 23.40 18.08
C THR A 253 -2.24 21.88 18.12
N ASP A 254 -1.20 21.12 17.75
CA ASP A 254 -1.23 19.66 17.90
C ASP A 254 -1.18 19.24 19.39
N GLU A 255 -0.53 20.03 20.25
CA GLU A 255 -0.47 19.87 21.71
C GLU A 255 -1.76 20.29 22.41
N LYS A 256 -2.36 21.41 21.95
CA LYS A 256 -3.66 21.90 22.43
C LYS A 256 -4.71 21.81 21.31
N PRO A 257 -5.32 20.64 21.10
CA PRO A 257 -6.19 20.37 19.98
C PRO A 257 -7.49 21.20 20.04
N PRO A 258 -8.26 21.25 18.94
CA PRO A 258 -9.50 22.03 18.84
C PRO A 258 -10.52 21.75 19.94
N ILE A 259 -10.58 20.52 20.46
CA ILE A 259 -11.50 20.19 21.56
C ILE A 259 -11.12 20.89 22.88
N ASP A 260 -9.83 21.06 23.16
CA ASP A 260 -9.35 21.75 24.37
C ASP A 260 -9.52 23.26 24.25
N VAL A 261 -9.38 23.79 23.04
CA VAL A 261 -9.67 25.19 22.74
C VAL A 261 -11.17 25.45 22.86
N TYR A 262 -12.00 24.54 22.38
CA TYR A 262 -13.45 24.61 22.49
C TYR A 262 -13.93 24.65 23.95
N ASP A 263 -13.28 23.91 24.85
CA ASP A 263 -13.61 23.93 26.28
C ASP A 263 -13.58 25.35 26.88
N SER A 264 -12.63 26.18 26.43
CA SER A 264 -12.54 27.57 26.89
C SER A 264 -13.67 28.47 26.39
N LEU A 265 -14.41 28.05 25.36
CA LEU A 265 -15.52 28.80 24.77
C LEU A 265 -16.88 28.36 25.32
N LEU A 266 -16.96 27.22 26.02
CA LEU A 266 -18.22 26.65 26.50
C LEU A 266 -19.01 27.62 27.39
N LEU A 267 -18.34 28.36 28.28
CA LEU A 267 -18.97 29.37 29.13
C LEU A 267 -19.66 30.46 28.30
N ASP A 268 -18.96 31.03 27.32
CA ASP A 268 -19.49 32.07 26.44
C ASP A 268 -20.67 31.55 25.59
N ILE A 269 -20.60 30.29 25.18
CA ILE A 269 -21.67 29.62 24.42
C ILE A 269 -22.91 29.44 25.29
N LEU A 270 -22.76 28.94 26.53
CA LEU A 270 -23.88 28.76 27.46
C LEU A 270 -24.54 30.09 27.81
N GLN A 271 -23.74 31.14 28.04
CA GLN A 271 -24.23 32.49 28.29
C GLN A 271 -25.01 33.03 27.07
N PHE A 272 -24.50 32.84 25.86
CA PHE A 272 -25.21 33.20 24.62
C PHE A 272 -26.54 32.45 24.48
N LEU A 273 -26.56 31.15 24.84
CA LEU A 273 -27.77 30.34 24.82
C LEU A 273 -28.76 30.68 25.95
N LYS A 274 -28.43 31.62 26.85
CA LYS A 274 -29.24 32.02 28.01
C LYS A 274 -29.51 30.84 28.95
N ILE A 275 -28.53 29.96 29.11
CA ILE A 275 -28.58 28.82 30.03
C ILE A 275 -27.80 29.23 31.29
N ASP A 276 -28.43 29.08 32.46
CA ASP A 276 -27.81 29.45 33.73
C ASP A 276 -26.55 28.60 33.95
N SER A 277 -25.43 29.27 34.15
CA SER A 277 -24.09 28.69 34.17
C SER A 277 -23.38 28.97 35.52
N SER A 278 -24.12 29.45 36.52
CA SER A 278 -23.63 29.93 37.81
C SER A 278 -22.96 28.86 38.70
N SER A 279 -23.07 27.57 38.34
CA SER A 279 -22.51 26.42 39.08
C SER A 279 -21.29 25.75 38.42
N LEU A 280 -20.72 26.31 37.34
CA LEU A 280 -19.58 25.70 36.62
C LEU A 280 -18.28 25.54 37.45
N THR A 281 -18.30 25.94 38.72
CA THR A 281 -17.27 25.59 39.70
C THR A 281 -17.40 24.14 40.15
N SER A 282 -16.60 23.28 39.51
CA SER A 282 -15.99 22.03 40.03
C SER A 282 -16.74 21.27 41.14
N LYS A 283 -17.64 20.35 40.77
CA LYS A 283 -17.73 19.08 41.49
C LYS A 283 -16.58 18.20 41.00
N ASN A 284 -15.37 18.45 41.48
CA ASN A 284 -14.24 17.57 41.19
C ASN A 284 -14.40 16.32 42.04
N PHE A 285 -14.53 15.16 41.41
CA PHE A 285 -14.49 13.89 42.12
C PHE A 285 -13.04 13.64 42.59
N GLU A 286 -12.72 14.05 43.82
CA GLU A 286 -11.44 13.78 44.49
C GLU A 286 -11.59 12.54 45.37
N GLN A 287 -11.42 11.35 44.81
CA GLN A 287 -11.29 10.15 45.64
C GLN A 287 -10.44 9.05 45.00
N SER A 288 -9.61 8.43 45.85
CA SER A 288 -8.93 7.16 45.61
C SER A 288 -9.95 6.02 45.76
N ILE A 289 -10.58 5.59 44.68
CA ILE A 289 -11.45 4.40 44.70
C ILE A 289 -10.70 3.25 44.03
N GLU A 290 -10.68 2.09 44.69
CA GLU A 290 -10.26 0.82 44.08
C GLU A 290 -11.05 0.62 42.78
N ILE A 291 -10.33 0.46 41.66
CA ILE A 291 -10.97 0.18 40.37
C ILE A 291 -11.73 -1.14 40.51
N ALA A 292 -13.04 -1.11 40.33
CA ALA A 292 -13.86 -2.31 40.33
C ALA A 292 -13.34 -3.27 39.24
N GLY A 293 -13.01 -4.50 39.62
CA GLY A 293 -12.65 -5.54 38.66
C GLY A 293 -13.79 -5.80 37.66
N LEU A 294 -13.46 -6.41 36.51
CA LEU A 294 -14.49 -6.87 35.59
C LEU A 294 -15.38 -7.93 36.29
N PRO A 295 -16.72 -7.84 36.20
CA PRO A 295 -17.60 -8.89 36.71
C PRO A 295 -17.49 -10.18 35.88
N GLU A 296 -17.98 -11.30 36.41
CA GLU A 296 -18.00 -12.58 35.66
C GLU A 296 -18.81 -12.48 34.36
N ASP A 297 -19.98 -11.82 34.42
CA ASP A 297 -20.82 -11.54 33.26
C ASP A 297 -20.78 -10.03 32.92
N PRO A 298 -20.49 -9.64 31.66
CA PRO A 298 -20.52 -8.22 31.26
C PRO A 298 -21.85 -7.51 31.54
N VAL A 299 -22.97 -8.22 31.64
CA VAL A 299 -24.28 -7.63 31.94
C VAL A 299 -24.34 -7.05 33.37
N ASP A 300 -23.53 -7.58 34.29
CA ASP A 300 -23.48 -7.08 35.66
C ASP A 300 -22.79 -5.71 35.77
N LEU A 301 -22.12 -5.24 34.71
CA LEU A 301 -21.59 -3.86 34.64
C LEU A 301 -22.69 -2.80 34.79
N PHE A 302 -23.95 -3.13 34.47
CA PHE A 302 -25.08 -2.20 34.63
C PHE A 302 -25.66 -2.18 36.05
N LEU A 303 -25.21 -3.08 36.93
CA LEU A 303 -25.66 -3.16 38.32
C LEU A 303 -24.75 -2.40 39.28
N SER A 304 -23.53 -2.04 38.85
CA SER A 304 -22.58 -1.26 39.64
C SER A 304 -22.94 0.22 39.70
N THR A 305 -22.68 0.87 40.83
CA THR A 305 -22.79 2.33 40.97
C THR A 305 -21.81 3.04 40.02
N SER A 306 -22.30 3.99 39.22
CA SER A 306 -21.49 4.75 38.26
C SER A 306 -20.31 5.44 38.96
N ASN A 307 -19.13 5.26 38.36
CA ASN A 307 -17.87 5.86 38.80
C ASN A 307 -17.17 6.36 37.54
N PRO A 308 -16.90 7.67 37.40
CA PRO A 308 -16.35 8.25 36.17
C PRO A 308 -15.02 7.62 35.73
N VAL A 309 -14.16 7.21 36.67
CA VAL A 309 -12.89 6.54 36.38
C VAL A 309 -13.14 5.15 35.80
N ASN A 310 -14.07 4.38 36.39
CA ASN A 310 -14.43 3.05 35.91
C ASN A 310 -15.14 3.12 34.56
N ASP A 311 -16.06 4.06 34.40
CA ASP A 311 -16.80 4.30 33.16
C ASP A 311 -15.82 4.65 32.02
N ALA A 312 -14.81 5.51 32.28
CA ALA A 312 -13.76 5.81 31.32
C ALA A 312 -12.97 4.56 30.90
N TYR A 313 -12.54 3.71 31.84
CA TYR A 313 -11.84 2.46 31.52
C TYR A 313 -12.72 1.48 30.72
N ILE A 314 -13.99 1.30 31.11
CA ILE A 314 -14.93 0.40 30.42
C ILE A 314 -15.22 0.89 29.01
N LEU A 315 -15.45 2.20 28.83
CA LEU A 315 -15.68 2.80 27.51
C LEU A 315 -14.44 2.67 26.62
N GLN A 316 -13.24 2.86 27.16
CA GLN A 316 -12.01 2.59 26.42
C GLN A 316 -11.90 1.10 26.04
N LEU A 317 -12.19 0.18 26.96
CA LEU A 317 -12.23 -1.26 26.66
C LEU A 317 -13.22 -1.57 25.53
N PHE A 318 -14.42 -0.99 25.56
CA PHE A 318 -15.42 -1.18 24.50
C PHE A 318 -14.93 -0.63 23.15
N ALA A 319 -14.17 0.47 23.16
CA ALA A 319 -13.50 0.99 21.96
C ALA A 319 -12.48 -0.01 21.38
N TYR A 320 -11.76 -0.76 22.22
CA TYR A 320 -10.83 -1.81 21.78
C TYR A 320 -11.52 -3.10 21.35
N LEU A 321 -12.64 -3.45 21.98
CA LEU A 321 -13.44 -4.62 21.61
C LEU A 321 -14.20 -4.38 20.30
N THR A 322 -14.46 -3.12 19.95
CA THR A 322 -15.09 -2.74 18.68
C THR A 322 -14.14 -3.07 17.50
N PRO A 323 -14.60 -3.81 16.47
CA PRO A 323 -13.77 -4.14 15.31
C PRO A 323 -13.22 -2.89 14.60
N ALA A 324 -11.99 -2.97 14.09
CA ALA A 324 -11.29 -1.81 13.52
C ALA A 324 -12.01 -1.15 12.34
N LYS A 325 -12.79 -1.92 11.56
CA LYS A 325 -13.58 -1.39 10.43
C LYS A 325 -14.87 -0.67 10.85
N GLU A 326 -15.33 -0.87 12.08
CA GLU A 326 -16.52 -0.23 12.65
C GLU A 326 -16.13 1.07 13.40
N GLU A 327 -15.37 1.92 12.71
CA GLU A 327 -14.67 3.08 13.29
C GLU A 327 -15.59 4.04 14.02
N ARG A 328 -16.81 4.27 13.50
CA ARG A 328 -17.75 5.24 14.10
C ARG A 328 -18.19 4.83 15.51
N THR A 329 -18.42 3.55 15.76
CA THR A 329 -18.77 3.04 17.09
C THR A 329 -17.57 3.13 18.03
N LYS A 330 -16.37 2.83 17.54
CA LYS A 330 -15.12 2.97 18.30
C LYS A 330 -14.87 4.42 18.73
N GLU A 331 -15.02 5.36 17.79
CA GLU A 331 -14.93 6.80 18.05
C GLU A 331 -15.96 7.23 19.10
N ARG A 332 -17.22 6.77 19.01
CA ARG A 332 -18.27 7.09 19.99
C ARG A 332 -17.89 6.66 21.41
N PHE A 333 -17.29 5.48 21.58
CA PHE A 333 -16.81 5.04 22.90
C PHE A 333 -15.64 5.89 23.41
N ALA A 334 -14.73 6.30 22.52
CA ALA A 334 -13.67 7.25 22.88
C ALA A 334 -14.24 8.62 23.28
N GLU A 335 -15.23 9.13 22.53
CA GLU A 335 -15.94 10.38 22.82
C GLU A 335 -16.64 10.33 24.19
N LYS A 336 -17.36 9.24 24.48
CA LYS A 336 -17.99 9.03 25.80
C LYS A 336 -16.94 8.95 26.93
N SER A 337 -15.80 8.31 26.70
CA SER A 337 -14.70 8.27 27.67
C SER A 337 -14.18 9.68 27.97
N PHE A 338 -14.10 10.57 26.99
CA PHE A 338 -13.77 11.99 27.20
C PHE A 338 -14.81 12.73 28.04
N ILE A 339 -16.10 12.45 27.84
CA ILE A 339 -17.15 13.04 28.67
C ILE A 339 -17.04 12.55 30.12
N ALA A 340 -16.84 11.25 30.35
CA ALA A 340 -16.60 10.71 31.69
C ALA A 340 -15.39 11.35 32.38
N LEU A 341 -14.31 11.63 31.63
CA LEU A 341 -13.13 12.33 32.12
C LEU A 341 -13.38 13.78 32.53
N SER A 342 -14.49 14.40 32.10
CA SER A 342 -14.84 15.77 32.48
C SER A 342 -15.33 15.87 33.94
N GLU A 343 -15.66 14.74 34.58
CA GLU A 343 -16.05 14.67 36.00
C GLU A 343 -14.86 14.38 36.93
N ILE A 344 -13.70 14.04 36.36
CA ILE A 344 -12.51 13.60 37.09
C ILE A 344 -11.59 14.78 37.33
N SER A 345 -11.10 14.93 38.57
CA SER A 345 -10.08 15.93 38.90
C SER A 345 -8.78 15.67 38.12
N PRO A 346 -8.15 16.68 37.50
CA PRO A 346 -6.84 16.52 36.87
C PRO A 346 -5.73 16.01 37.81
N ASN A 347 -5.91 16.15 39.13
CA ASN A 347 -4.98 15.68 40.16
C ASN A 347 -5.13 14.17 40.47
N THR A 348 -6.13 13.49 39.92
CA THR A 348 -6.32 12.05 40.12
C THR A 348 -5.22 11.26 39.41
N GLU A 349 -4.57 10.31 40.12
CA GLU A 349 -3.43 9.52 39.61
C GLU A 349 -3.68 8.88 38.22
N LYS A 350 -4.91 8.43 37.94
CA LYS A 350 -5.27 7.77 36.67
C LYS A 350 -5.65 8.74 35.54
N TYR A 351 -5.83 10.02 35.83
CA TYR A 351 -6.38 11.00 34.88
C TYR A 351 -5.48 11.16 33.64
N LYS A 352 -4.16 11.33 33.83
CA LYS A 352 -3.21 11.52 32.72
C LYS A 352 -3.25 10.34 31.74
N ALA A 353 -3.15 9.11 32.26
CA ALA A 353 -3.18 7.90 31.43
C ALA A 353 -4.51 7.74 30.67
N LEU A 354 -5.66 7.91 31.34
CA LEU A 354 -6.97 7.79 30.72
C LEU A 354 -7.18 8.86 29.63
N LYS A 355 -6.84 10.13 29.92
CA LYS A 355 -7.00 11.24 28.98
C LYS A 355 -6.06 11.09 27.79
N ALA A 356 -4.81 10.69 28.00
CA ALA A 356 -3.87 10.40 26.92
C ALA A 356 -4.35 9.24 26.02
N ARG A 357 -4.87 8.16 26.60
CA ARG A 357 -5.42 7.03 25.81
C ARG A 357 -6.68 7.45 25.04
N ALA A 358 -7.52 8.30 25.60
CA ALA A 358 -8.67 8.86 24.89
C ALA A 358 -8.23 9.69 23.66
N TYR A 359 -7.22 10.57 23.80
CA TYR A 359 -6.66 11.30 22.65
C TYR A 359 -6.06 10.35 21.61
N MET A 360 -5.36 9.29 22.06
CA MET A 360 -4.81 8.27 21.18
C MET A 360 -5.91 7.59 20.34
N LEU A 361 -7.02 7.20 20.96
CA LEU A 361 -8.17 6.60 20.28
C LEU A 361 -8.82 7.57 19.28
N MET A 362 -8.76 8.88 19.53
CA MET A 362 -9.15 9.94 18.59
C MET A 362 -8.08 10.25 17.52
N GLY A 363 -6.91 9.62 17.54
CA GLY A 363 -5.82 9.88 16.59
C GLY A 363 -5.09 11.20 16.83
N LEU A 364 -5.13 11.73 18.05
CA LEU A 364 -4.45 12.96 18.49
C LEU A 364 -3.20 12.61 19.32
N ARG A 365 -2.18 12.02 18.68
CA ARG A 365 -1.00 11.50 19.39
C ARG A 365 -0.23 12.59 20.13
N ILE A 366 -0.07 13.77 19.52
CA ILE A 366 0.73 14.86 20.11
C ILE A 366 0.06 15.39 21.39
N ALA A 367 -1.25 15.65 21.35
CA ALA A 367 -2.03 15.97 22.54
C ALA A 367 -1.95 14.87 23.63
N ALA A 368 -1.94 13.60 23.23
CA ALA A 368 -1.77 12.50 24.18
C ALA A 368 -0.41 12.53 24.89
N LEU A 369 0.67 12.86 24.17
CA LEU A 369 2.00 13.00 24.76
C LEU A 369 2.10 14.22 25.69
N GLU A 370 1.49 15.35 25.30
CA GLU A 370 1.44 16.56 26.12
C GLU A 370 0.75 16.30 27.47
N VAL A 371 -0.33 15.53 27.46
CA VAL A 371 -1.07 15.15 28.69
C VAL A 371 -0.25 14.26 29.61
N ILE A 372 0.57 13.37 29.06
CA ILE A 372 1.47 12.52 29.85
C ILE A 372 2.58 13.37 30.47
N GLY A 373 3.19 14.28 29.71
CA GLY A 373 4.36 15.04 30.13
C GLY A 373 5.50 14.09 30.53
N GLU A 374 6.01 14.23 31.76
CA GLU A 374 6.94 13.27 32.36
C GLU A 374 6.15 12.11 33.00
N PRO A 375 6.27 10.87 32.48
CA PRO A 375 5.47 9.76 32.98
C PRO A 375 5.97 9.27 34.35
N GLU A 376 5.08 9.27 35.34
CA GLU A 376 5.36 8.92 36.74
C GLU A 376 5.00 7.45 37.01
N THR A 377 3.81 7.02 36.58
CA THR A 377 3.28 5.66 36.83
C THR A 377 3.75 4.64 35.78
N ILE A 378 3.67 3.34 36.10
CA ILE A 378 4.00 2.27 35.13
C ILE A 378 3.05 2.32 33.92
N GLU A 379 1.75 2.60 34.13
CA GLU A 379 0.78 2.75 33.04
C GLU A 379 1.14 3.94 32.12
N GLU A 380 1.51 5.08 32.67
CA GLU A 380 1.94 6.26 31.90
C GLU A 380 3.21 5.98 31.10
N LYS A 381 4.20 5.31 31.70
CA LYS A 381 5.43 4.90 31.00
C LYS A 381 5.11 3.95 29.85
N ALA A 382 4.28 2.93 30.09
CA ALA A 382 3.86 1.99 29.05
C ALA A 382 3.14 2.70 27.91
N LEU A 383 2.20 3.60 28.23
CA LEU A 383 1.46 4.38 27.25
C LEU A 383 2.35 5.34 26.46
N PHE A 384 3.35 5.96 27.09
CA PHE A 384 4.35 6.78 26.40
C PHE A 384 5.11 5.97 25.34
N HIS A 385 5.54 4.74 25.67
CA HIS A 385 6.19 3.87 24.70
C HIS A 385 5.22 3.39 23.60
N ILE A 386 3.96 3.10 23.95
CA ILE A 386 2.90 2.77 22.98
C ILE A 386 2.70 3.92 22.00
N LEU A 387 2.50 5.16 22.47
CA LEU A 387 2.34 6.35 21.64
C LEU A 387 3.51 6.56 20.69
N ASN A 388 4.72 6.19 21.11
CA ASN A 388 5.92 6.26 20.29
C ASN A 388 6.15 5.02 19.41
N GLY A 389 5.31 3.98 19.51
CA GLY A 389 5.46 2.73 18.77
C GLY A 389 6.67 1.90 19.22
N ASN A 390 7.16 2.10 20.45
CA ASN A 390 8.30 1.39 20.99
C ASN A 390 7.87 0.07 21.61
N LEU A 391 7.81 -0.96 20.77
CA LEU A 391 7.25 -2.26 21.14
C LEU A 391 7.99 -2.95 22.30
N PRO A 392 9.34 -3.09 22.28
CA PRO A 392 10.05 -3.84 23.33
C PRO A 392 9.91 -3.21 24.73
N ASP A 393 9.92 -1.88 24.80
CA ASP A 393 9.78 -1.15 26.06
C ASP A 393 8.36 -1.28 26.62
N ALA A 394 7.35 -1.18 25.75
CA ALA A 394 5.95 -1.37 26.13
C ALA A 394 5.68 -2.80 26.64
N GLU A 395 6.25 -3.82 26.00
CA GLU A 395 6.17 -5.23 26.44
C GLU A 395 6.77 -5.40 27.84
N SER A 396 7.99 -4.89 28.07
CA SER A 396 8.66 -4.98 29.36
C SER A 396 7.91 -4.28 30.49
N LEU A 397 7.31 -3.12 30.22
CA LEU A 397 6.52 -2.38 31.21
C LEU A 397 5.18 -3.05 31.48
N SER A 398 4.52 -3.63 30.48
CA SER A 398 3.25 -4.33 30.65
C SER A 398 3.36 -5.55 31.57
N GLU A 399 4.51 -6.22 31.61
CA GLU A 399 4.78 -7.36 32.52
C GLU A 399 4.90 -6.93 33.99
N GLN A 400 5.20 -5.65 34.24
CA GLN A 400 5.34 -5.06 35.58
C GLN A 400 4.03 -4.46 36.10
N MET A 401 2.98 -4.39 35.28
CA MET A 401 1.68 -3.83 35.66
C MET A 401 0.84 -4.80 36.48
N ASP A 402 0.05 -4.27 37.40
CA ASP A 402 -0.97 -5.03 38.13
C ASP A 402 -2.06 -5.57 37.17
N SER A 403 -2.57 -6.76 37.46
CA SER A 403 -3.63 -7.37 36.67
C SER A 403 -4.95 -6.58 36.80
N GLY A 404 -5.47 -6.07 35.69
CA GLY A 404 -6.70 -5.30 35.65
C GLY A 404 -6.98 -4.74 34.26
N ILE A 405 -7.98 -3.85 34.14
CA ILE A 405 -8.38 -3.26 32.86
C ILE A 405 -7.22 -2.48 32.21
N ALA A 406 -6.43 -1.74 33.00
CA ALA A 406 -5.26 -1.02 32.50
C ALA A 406 -4.25 -1.93 31.80
N GLN A 407 -3.88 -3.06 32.42
CA GLN A 407 -2.97 -4.03 31.81
C GLN A 407 -3.60 -4.73 30.59
N LEU A 408 -4.91 -4.99 30.61
CA LEU A 408 -5.62 -5.54 29.45
C LEU A 408 -5.55 -4.58 28.24
N LEU A 409 -5.83 -3.28 28.45
CA LEU A 409 -5.74 -2.26 27.40
C LEU A 409 -4.32 -2.17 26.83
N THR A 410 -3.31 -2.10 27.71
CA THR A 410 -1.88 -2.10 27.31
C THR A 410 -1.50 -3.33 26.49
N ASN A 411 -1.97 -4.53 26.88
CA ASN A 411 -1.69 -5.75 26.12
C ASN A 411 -2.38 -5.76 24.73
N ILE A 412 -3.58 -5.19 24.61
CA ILE A 412 -4.25 -5.05 23.31
C ILE A 412 -3.48 -4.06 22.42
N ASP A 413 -3.00 -2.93 22.97
CA ASP A 413 -2.14 -1.99 22.24
C ASP A 413 -0.85 -2.65 21.73
N ILE A 414 -0.14 -3.37 22.60
CA ILE A 414 1.06 -4.13 22.27
C ILE A 414 0.77 -5.11 21.12
N ASN A 415 -0.30 -5.91 21.24
CA ASN A 415 -0.68 -6.86 20.20
C ASN A 415 -0.98 -6.16 18.86
N ASN A 416 -1.67 -5.01 18.89
CA ASN A 416 -1.97 -4.24 17.69
C ASN A 416 -0.70 -3.65 17.04
N ILE A 417 0.24 -3.16 17.84
CA ILE A 417 1.55 -2.67 17.36
C ILE A 417 2.35 -3.84 16.76
N ALA A 418 2.47 -4.96 17.48
CA ALA A 418 3.18 -6.15 17.03
C ALA A 418 2.60 -6.71 15.71
N ALA A 419 1.27 -6.76 15.60
CA ALA A 419 0.57 -7.16 14.38
C ALA A 419 0.86 -6.20 13.23
N ARG A 420 0.88 -4.89 13.50
CA ARG A 420 1.20 -3.88 12.48
C ARG A 420 2.64 -3.98 11.99
N TYR A 421 3.57 -4.34 12.89
CA TYR A 421 4.99 -4.53 12.57
C TYR A 421 5.26 -5.88 11.89
N GLY A 422 4.29 -6.80 11.91
CA GLY A 422 4.43 -8.14 11.34
C GLY A 422 5.32 -9.07 12.16
N VAL A 423 5.46 -8.79 13.47
CA VAL A 423 6.31 -9.59 14.38
C VAL A 423 5.53 -10.63 15.19
N VAL A 424 4.21 -10.69 15.01
CA VAL A 424 3.30 -11.64 15.64
C VAL A 424 2.41 -12.28 14.57
N ASP A 425 2.08 -13.56 14.74
CA ASP A 425 1.04 -14.23 13.96
C ASP A 425 -0.25 -14.44 14.76
N LYS A 426 -1.31 -14.91 14.09
CA LYS A 426 -2.61 -15.17 14.72
C LYS A 426 -2.51 -16.08 15.95
N ASN A 427 -1.73 -17.16 15.87
CA ASN A 427 -1.65 -18.12 16.96
C ASN A 427 -0.91 -17.50 18.15
N ASN A 428 0.16 -16.74 17.89
CA ASN A 428 0.84 -15.98 18.93
C ASN A 428 -0.13 -14.99 19.63
N SER A 429 -0.96 -14.27 18.87
CA SER A 429 -1.99 -13.37 19.43
C SER A 429 -3.02 -14.11 20.29
N ILE A 430 -3.49 -15.30 19.86
CA ILE A 430 -4.42 -16.13 20.64
C ILE A 430 -3.76 -16.60 21.95
N GLU A 431 -2.51 -17.08 21.89
CA GLU A 431 -1.80 -17.52 23.09
C GLU A 431 -1.56 -16.35 24.06
N LYS A 432 -1.23 -15.16 23.55
CA LYS A 432 -1.10 -13.95 24.38
C LYS A 432 -2.42 -13.55 25.01
N ALA A 433 -3.54 -13.64 24.28
CA ALA A 433 -4.88 -13.37 24.84
C ALA A 433 -5.19 -14.30 26.03
N LYS A 434 -4.82 -15.59 25.95
CA LYS A 434 -5.01 -16.57 27.04
C LYS A 434 -4.16 -16.29 28.28
N THR A 435 -3.06 -15.56 28.16
CA THR A 435 -2.24 -15.19 29.33
C THR A 435 -2.90 -14.09 30.17
N VAL A 436 -3.87 -13.36 29.63
CA VAL A 436 -4.61 -12.34 30.37
C VAL A 436 -5.65 -13.03 31.25
N LYS A 437 -5.54 -12.88 32.57
CA LYS A 437 -6.49 -13.46 33.53
C LYS A 437 -7.80 -12.68 33.48
N LEU A 438 -8.81 -13.23 32.82
CA LEU A 438 -10.14 -12.63 32.67
C LEU A 438 -11.20 -13.47 33.39
N PRO A 439 -12.21 -12.83 34.02
CA PRO A 439 -13.28 -13.55 34.71
C PRO A 439 -14.30 -14.12 33.72
N GLY A 440 -15.04 -15.15 34.16
CA GLY A 440 -16.10 -15.78 33.38
C GLY A 440 -15.64 -16.40 32.05
N GLN A 441 -16.57 -16.57 31.11
CA GLN A 441 -16.31 -17.13 29.76
C GLN A 441 -16.48 -16.09 28.64
N ILE A 442 -17.22 -15.00 28.89
CA ILE A 442 -17.55 -14.00 27.87
C ILE A 442 -16.37 -13.06 27.61
N TRP A 443 -15.69 -12.58 28.66
CA TRP A 443 -14.52 -11.72 28.50
C TRP A 443 -13.39 -12.37 27.70
N PRO A 444 -12.96 -13.62 27.97
CA PRO A 444 -11.99 -14.32 27.11
C PRO A 444 -12.41 -14.34 25.63
N TYR A 445 -13.68 -14.60 25.33
CA TYR A 445 -14.20 -14.62 23.97
C TYR A 445 -14.11 -13.25 23.27
N LEU A 446 -14.51 -12.18 23.97
CA LEU A 446 -14.46 -10.81 23.42
C LEU A 446 -13.01 -10.33 23.23
N VAL A 447 -12.13 -10.64 24.18
CA VAL A 447 -10.72 -10.24 24.13
C VAL A 447 -9.96 -11.02 23.05
N GLU A 448 -10.15 -12.32 22.89
CA GLU A 448 -9.54 -13.10 21.81
C GLU A 448 -9.92 -12.54 20.42
N ARG A 449 -11.18 -12.11 20.27
CA ARG A 449 -11.64 -11.38 19.08
C ARG A 449 -10.84 -10.10 18.83
N ALA A 450 -10.66 -9.27 19.85
CA ALA A 450 -9.91 -8.02 19.73
C ALA A 450 -8.43 -8.27 19.36
N PHE A 451 -7.80 -9.30 19.96
CA PHE A 451 -6.42 -9.67 19.66
C PHE A 451 -6.22 -10.19 18.23
N THR A 452 -7.26 -10.72 17.60
CA THR A 452 -7.20 -11.32 16.26
C THR A 452 -7.95 -10.51 15.20
N ASP A 453 -8.39 -9.29 15.52
CA ASP A 453 -9.18 -8.44 14.63
C ASP A 453 -8.44 -8.08 13.33
N TRP A 454 -7.13 -7.91 13.42
CA TRP A 454 -6.24 -7.61 12.28
C TRP A 454 -6.10 -8.78 11.29
N ASP A 455 -6.37 -10.01 11.72
CA ASP A 455 -6.19 -11.20 10.89
C ASP A 455 -7.37 -11.43 9.93
N SER A 456 -7.04 -11.60 8.65
CA SER A 456 -8.02 -11.84 7.59
C SER A 456 -8.60 -13.26 7.59
N TRP A 457 -7.97 -14.21 8.29
CA TRP A 457 -8.45 -15.59 8.42
C TRP A 457 -9.42 -15.80 9.59
N SER A 458 -9.43 -14.89 10.56
CA SER A 458 -10.40 -14.88 11.64
C SER A 458 -11.81 -14.71 11.09
N ASN A 459 -12.74 -15.55 11.55
CA ASN A 459 -14.13 -15.50 11.14
C ASN A 459 -15.00 -15.93 12.32
N PHE A 460 -16.15 -15.27 12.48
CA PHE A 460 -16.98 -15.42 13.66
C PHE A 460 -18.46 -15.45 13.24
N LYS A 461 -19.30 -16.09 14.07
CA LYS A 461 -20.71 -16.30 13.75
C LYS A 461 -21.61 -15.43 14.62
N ASN A 462 -22.62 -14.80 14.00
CA ASN A 462 -23.58 -13.94 14.71
C ASN A 462 -24.45 -14.69 15.72
N ILE A 463 -24.60 -16.02 15.60
CA ILE A 463 -25.36 -16.82 16.57
C ILE A 463 -24.79 -16.72 17.99
N TYR A 464 -23.47 -16.63 18.16
CA TYR A 464 -22.86 -16.48 19.50
C TYR A 464 -23.17 -15.11 20.09
N LEU A 465 -23.06 -14.05 19.28
CA LEU A 465 -23.47 -12.71 19.68
C LEU A 465 -24.98 -12.64 20.00
N LYS A 466 -25.80 -13.44 19.32
CA LYS A 466 -27.25 -13.48 19.56
C LYS A 466 -27.58 -14.10 20.91
N VAL A 467 -26.80 -15.08 21.35
CA VAL A 467 -26.91 -15.64 22.71
C VAL A 467 -26.56 -14.59 23.75
N LEU A 468 -25.47 -13.83 23.55
CA LEU A 468 -25.08 -12.74 24.45
C LEU A 468 -26.17 -11.66 24.54
N LEU A 469 -26.78 -11.33 23.39
CA LEU A 469 -27.87 -10.36 23.34
C LEU A 469 -29.14 -10.88 24.04
N ASP A 470 -29.47 -12.18 23.91
CA ASP A 470 -30.60 -12.79 24.62
C ASP A 470 -30.43 -12.83 26.13
N GLN A 471 -29.19 -12.90 26.62
CA GLN A 471 -28.89 -12.82 28.05
C GLN A 471 -29.03 -11.39 28.57
N ALA A 472 -28.55 -10.41 27.82
CA ALA A 472 -28.56 -9.00 28.24
C ALA A 472 -29.94 -8.34 28.12
N VAL A 473 -30.65 -8.60 27.01
CA VAL A 473 -31.95 -8.00 26.66
C VAL A 473 -32.84 -9.06 26.00
N PRO A 474 -33.54 -9.91 26.78
CA PRO A 474 -34.28 -11.03 26.22
C PRO A 474 -35.54 -10.61 25.45
N LEU A 475 -35.73 -11.16 24.25
CA LEU A 475 -37.02 -11.12 23.53
C LEU A 475 -37.67 -12.51 23.56
N SER A 476 -38.77 -12.64 24.32
CA SER A 476 -39.44 -13.92 24.62
C SER A 476 -39.77 -14.77 23.39
N ASN A 477 -40.15 -14.14 22.28
CA ASN A 477 -40.52 -14.82 21.03
C ASN A 477 -39.43 -14.78 19.95
N PHE A 478 -38.20 -14.38 20.27
CA PHE A 478 -37.12 -14.24 19.29
C PHE A 478 -35.74 -14.56 19.89
N THR A 479 -35.57 -15.78 20.39
CA THR A 479 -34.31 -16.25 21.00
C THR A 479 -33.46 -17.08 20.03
N ALA A 480 -32.14 -17.17 20.26
CA ALA A 480 -31.22 -18.03 19.51
C ALA A 480 -31.69 -19.50 19.54
N LYS A 481 -32.14 -19.98 20.70
CA LYS A 481 -32.71 -21.33 20.87
C LYS A 481 -34.00 -21.48 20.05
N GLY A 482 -34.87 -20.48 20.04
CA GLY A 482 -36.10 -20.45 19.24
C GLY A 482 -35.83 -20.49 17.74
N ILE A 483 -34.87 -19.70 17.25
CA ILE A 483 -34.47 -19.67 15.83
C ILE A 483 -33.96 -21.05 15.39
N MET A 484 -33.07 -21.66 16.18
CA MET A 484 -32.52 -22.99 15.87
C MET A 484 -33.59 -24.08 15.95
N GLY A 485 -34.40 -24.09 17.01
CA GLY A 485 -35.46 -25.07 17.21
C GLY A 485 -36.55 -24.98 16.13
N GLY A 486 -36.99 -23.77 15.78
CA GLY A 486 -37.97 -23.52 14.73
C GLY A 486 -37.48 -23.93 13.35
N SER A 487 -36.27 -23.54 12.96
CA SER A 487 -35.70 -23.91 11.64
C SER A 487 -35.51 -25.42 11.51
N SER A 488 -35.10 -26.08 12.60
CA SER A 488 -34.98 -27.55 12.65
C SER A 488 -36.35 -28.23 12.50
N ALA A 489 -37.37 -27.74 13.20
CA ALA A 489 -38.73 -28.28 13.13
C ALA A 489 -39.39 -28.09 11.75
N LEU A 490 -39.06 -27.01 11.03
CA LEU A 490 -39.57 -26.72 9.68
C LEU A 490 -38.76 -27.41 8.56
N GLY A 491 -37.61 -28.01 8.87
CA GLY A 491 -36.70 -28.58 7.86
C GLY A 491 -35.96 -27.53 7.01
N GLU A 492 -36.03 -26.25 7.38
CA GLU A 492 -35.49 -25.11 6.64
C GLU A 492 -34.04 -24.78 7.01
N MET A 493 -33.22 -25.81 7.20
CA MET A 493 -31.80 -25.64 7.61
C MET A 493 -30.98 -24.83 6.58
N SER A 494 -31.46 -24.73 5.34
CA SER A 494 -30.84 -23.92 4.28
C SER A 494 -31.01 -22.40 4.49
N GLU A 495 -32.07 -21.98 5.19
CA GLU A 495 -32.37 -20.57 5.50
C GLU A 495 -31.86 -20.13 6.87
N LEU A 496 -31.61 -21.10 7.77
CA LEU A 496 -31.12 -20.86 9.13
C LEU A 496 -29.93 -19.89 9.15
N LYS A 497 -28.97 -20.05 8.23
CA LYS A 497 -27.80 -19.17 8.17
C LYS A 497 -28.19 -17.70 7.98
N SER A 498 -29.07 -17.41 7.01
CA SER A 498 -29.54 -16.06 6.73
C SER A 498 -30.33 -15.47 7.90
N ILE A 499 -31.17 -16.27 8.56
CA ILE A 499 -31.90 -15.85 9.76
C ILE A 499 -30.92 -15.51 10.90
N THR A 500 -29.90 -16.35 11.12
CA THR A 500 -28.89 -16.09 12.16
C THR A 500 -28.01 -14.88 11.85
N ASP A 501 -27.64 -14.70 10.58
CA ASP A 501 -26.80 -13.60 10.12
C ASP A 501 -27.47 -12.23 10.38
N LEU A 502 -28.79 -12.12 10.15
CA LEU A 502 -29.58 -10.89 10.39
C LEU A 502 -30.24 -10.82 11.78
N SER A 503 -30.02 -11.81 12.63
CA SER A 503 -30.73 -11.94 13.91
C SER A 503 -30.48 -10.77 14.87
N ILE A 504 -29.28 -10.19 14.88
CA ILE A 504 -28.92 -9.09 15.78
C ILE A 504 -29.64 -7.79 15.40
N VAL A 505 -29.54 -7.37 14.13
CA VAL A 505 -30.23 -6.17 13.63
C VAL A 505 -31.74 -6.28 13.83
N ASN A 506 -32.31 -7.45 13.54
CA ASN A 506 -33.74 -7.70 13.76
C ASN A 506 -34.12 -7.70 15.24
N HIS A 507 -33.25 -8.17 16.13
CA HIS A 507 -33.47 -8.11 17.57
C HIS A 507 -33.53 -6.67 18.03
N ILE A 508 -32.50 -5.86 17.72
CA ILE A 508 -32.40 -4.46 18.15
C ILE A 508 -33.59 -3.65 17.66
N LYS A 509 -33.97 -3.83 16.38
CA LYS A 509 -35.16 -3.18 15.83
C LYS A 509 -36.43 -3.51 16.63
N LYS A 510 -36.69 -4.80 16.88
CA LYS A 510 -37.85 -5.25 17.65
C LYS A 510 -37.82 -4.74 19.09
N LEU A 511 -36.64 -4.67 19.70
CA LEU A 511 -36.45 -4.17 21.06
C LEU A 511 -36.83 -2.69 21.16
N TYR A 512 -36.33 -1.86 20.25
CA TYR A 512 -36.66 -0.42 20.22
C TYR A 512 -38.11 -0.15 19.86
N GLU A 513 -38.73 -0.97 19.01
CA GLU A 513 -40.17 -0.88 18.70
C GLU A 513 -41.05 -1.30 19.89
N ALA A 514 -40.61 -2.26 20.71
CA ALA A 514 -41.38 -2.77 21.85
C ALA A 514 -41.31 -1.88 23.09
N GLU A 515 -40.15 -1.28 23.36
CA GLU A 515 -39.89 -0.51 24.60
C GLU A 515 -39.28 0.89 24.33
N PRO A 516 -39.87 1.72 23.45
CA PRO A 516 -39.21 2.94 22.97
C PRO A 516 -38.90 3.95 24.09
N LEU A 517 -39.76 4.07 25.11
CA LEU A 517 -39.54 4.97 26.25
C LEU A 517 -38.34 4.57 27.10
N THR A 518 -38.07 3.27 27.23
CA THR A 518 -36.91 2.75 27.96
C THR A 518 -35.62 3.14 27.25
N TRP A 519 -35.59 3.07 25.92
CA TRP A 519 -34.35 3.18 25.13
C TRP A 519 -34.07 4.58 24.60
N CYS A 520 -35.05 5.49 24.53
CA CYS A 520 -34.84 6.87 24.04
C CYS A 520 -34.03 7.75 25.00
N CYS A 521 -34.03 7.38 26.28
CA CYS A 521 -33.90 8.36 27.35
C CYS A 521 -32.86 7.97 28.43
N LEU A 522 -32.10 6.87 28.20
CA LEU A 522 -31.08 6.34 29.13
C LEU A 522 -29.88 7.27 29.35
N TYR A 523 -29.57 8.15 28.39
CA TYR A 523 -28.44 9.08 28.50
C TYR A 523 -28.57 10.05 29.68
N GLN A 524 -29.80 10.32 30.13
CA GLN A 524 -30.07 11.20 31.28
C GLN A 524 -29.89 10.48 32.64
N GLU A 525 -29.73 9.15 32.64
CA GLU A 525 -29.59 8.33 33.86
C GLU A 525 -28.13 8.01 34.18
N SER A 526 -27.32 7.66 33.17
CA SER A 526 -25.88 7.39 33.31
C SER A 526 -25.14 7.50 31.98
N LEU A 527 -23.87 7.93 32.05
CA LEU A 527 -22.98 8.07 30.88
C LEU A 527 -22.66 6.72 30.21
N PHE A 528 -22.44 5.67 31.01
CA PHE A 528 -22.31 4.29 30.54
C PHE A 528 -23.59 3.52 30.84
N ASN A 529 -24.20 2.92 29.81
CA ASN A 529 -25.48 2.25 29.99
C ASN A 529 -25.66 1.02 29.08
N LYS A 530 -26.79 0.32 29.23
CA LYS A 530 -27.12 -0.90 28.47
C LYS A 530 -27.07 -0.72 26.95
N GLN A 531 -27.32 0.49 26.45
CA GLN A 531 -27.27 0.78 25.03
C GLN A 531 -25.84 0.70 24.47
N ASP A 532 -24.82 1.00 25.28
CA ASP A 532 -23.42 0.89 24.88
C ASP A 532 -23.01 -0.56 24.59
N TYR A 533 -23.52 -1.50 25.38
CA TYR A 533 -23.31 -2.92 25.13
C TYR A 533 -24.05 -3.43 23.88
N ILE A 534 -25.29 -2.95 23.65
CA ILE A 534 -26.01 -3.24 22.40
C ILE A 534 -25.23 -2.71 21.19
N ASN A 535 -24.71 -1.48 21.26
CA ASN A 535 -23.91 -0.88 20.19
C ASN A 535 -22.61 -1.68 19.91
N LEU A 536 -21.96 -2.19 20.96
CA LEU A 536 -20.80 -3.07 20.82
C LEU A 536 -21.17 -4.35 20.06
N ILE A 537 -22.23 -5.05 20.50
CA ILE A 537 -22.69 -6.29 19.88
C ILE A 537 -23.16 -6.06 18.44
N GLU A 538 -23.88 -4.97 18.17
CA GLU A 538 -24.30 -4.55 16.83
C GLU A 538 -23.09 -4.39 15.90
N SER A 539 -22.07 -3.64 16.32
CA SER A 539 -20.87 -3.40 15.52
C SER A 539 -20.10 -4.70 15.22
N MET A 540 -19.94 -5.58 16.22
CA MET A 540 -19.33 -6.89 16.02
C MET A 540 -20.12 -7.76 15.03
N ALA A 541 -21.45 -7.68 15.06
CA ALA A 541 -22.32 -8.43 14.16
C ALA A 541 -22.22 -7.92 12.71
N ASN A 542 -22.16 -6.59 12.53
CA ASN A 542 -21.95 -5.97 11.23
C ASN A 542 -20.58 -6.36 10.64
N ASP A 543 -19.51 -6.28 11.42
CA ASP A 543 -18.17 -6.68 10.97
C ASP A 543 -18.11 -8.17 10.59
N ASN A 544 -18.76 -9.07 11.34
CA ASN A 544 -18.77 -10.51 11.01
C ASN A 544 -19.25 -10.79 9.58
N LEU A 545 -20.30 -10.09 9.15
CA LEU A 545 -20.85 -10.25 7.82
C LEU A 545 -19.87 -9.72 6.76
N MET A 546 -19.31 -8.52 6.97
CA MET A 546 -18.34 -7.92 6.05
C MET A 546 -17.04 -8.74 5.96
N ARG A 547 -16.57 -9.25 7.10
CA ARG A 547 -15.42 -10.14 7.22
C ARG A 547 -15.66 -11.47 6.52
N HIS A 548 -16.86 -12.04 6.62
CA HIS A 548 -17.21 -13.26 5.89
C HIS A 548 -17.19 -13.03 4.37
N ALA A 549 -17.74 -11.91 3.88
CA ALA A 549 -17.65 -11.55 2.47
C ALA A 549 -16.19 -11.38 2.01
N ASN A 550 -15.37 -10.70 2.81
CA ASN A 550 -13.94 -10.53 2.54
C ASN A 550 -13.19 -11.86 2.50
N PHE A 551 -13.45 -12.75 3.45
CA PHE A 551 -12.86 -14.09 3.54
C PHE A 551 -13.17 -14.92 2.29
N LEU A 552 -14.44 -14.96 1.86
CA LEU A 552 -14.83 -15.63 0.62
C LEU A 552 -14.12 -15.04 -0.61
N ASN A 553 -14.04 -13.71 -0.68
CA ASN A 553 -13.48 -13.01 -1.82
C ASN A 553 -11.94 -13.16 -1.91
N LYS A 554 -11.22 -12.74 -0.86
CA LYS A 554 -9.76 -12.59 -0.86
C LYS A 554 -9.03 -13.84 -0.39
N VAL A 555 -9.47 -14.42 0.73
CA VAL A 555 -8.77 -15.55 1.35
C VAL A 555 -9.04 -16.84 0.57
N GLN A 556 -10.30 -17.10 0.22
CA GLN A 556 -10.66 -18.28 -0.57
C GLN A 556 -10.57 -18.08 -2.10
N GLY A 557 -10.42 -16.84 -2.59
CA GLY A 557 -10.40 -16.55 -4.02
C GLY A 557 -11.73 -16.85 -4.75
N ARG A 558 -12.86 -16.79 -4.03
CA ARG A 558 -14.22 -17.11 -4.50
C ARG A 558 -15.12 -15.86 -4.57
N PRO A 559 -14.84 -14.90 -5.48
CA PRO A 559 -15.60 -13.65 -5.56
C PRO A 559 -17.08 -13.84 -5.90
N LYS A 560 -17.46 -14.84 -6.70
CA LYS A 560 -18.87 -15.13 -7.01
C LYS A 560 -19.67 -15.57 -5.78
N SER A 561 -19.05 -16.37 -4.90
CA SER A 561 -19.67 -16.77 -3.62
C SER A 561 -19.81 -15.58 -2.67
N ALA A 562 -18.84 -14.66 -2.67
CA ALA A 562 -18.93 -13.43 -1.88
C ALA A 562 -20.08 -12.54 -2.37
N ILE A 563 -20.23 -12.34 -3.69
CA ILE A 563 -21.37 -11.61 -4.29
C ILE A 563 -22.69 -12.25 -3.87
N SER A 564 -22.84 -13.57 -4.08
CA SER A 564 -24.08 -14.27 -3.71
C SER A 564 -24.39 -14.22 -2.21
N PHE A 565 -23.38 -14.15 -1.35
CA PHE A 565 -23.59 -13.92 0.08
C PHE A 565 -24.07 -12.49 0.37
N LEU A 566 -23.43 -11.48 -0.25
CA LEU A 566 -23.81 -10.08 -0.09
C LEU A 566 -25.25 -9.82 -0.58
N ASP A 567 -25.66 -10.43 -1.70
CA ASP A 567 -27.02 -10.33 -2.23
C ASP A 567 -28.07 -10.80 -1.20
N LYS A 568 -27.75 -11.81 -0.36
CA LYS A 568 -28.67 -12.33 0.67
C LYS A 568 -28.89 -11.37 1.85
N ILE A 569 -27.94 -10.46 2.10
CA ILE A 569 -28.01 -9.49 3.19
C ILE A 569 -28.27 -8.06 2.69
N GLU A 570 -28.38 -7.87 1.37
CA GLU A 570 -28.54 -6.56 0.73
C GLU A 570 -29.78 -5.82 1.24
N SER A 571 -30.88 -6.52 1.52
CA SER A 571 -32.11 -5.88 2.03
C SER A 571 -31.90 -5.15 3.35
N ALA A 572 -30.93 -5.59 4.17
CA ALA A 572 -30.57 -4.93 5.43
C ALA A 572 -29.45 -3.90 5.24
N TYR A 573 -28.47 -4.14 4.36
CA TYR A 573 -27.23 -3.36 4.28
C TYR A 573 -27.02 -2.54 3.00
N ASN A 574 -27.98 -2.50 2.08
CA ASN A 574 -27.87 -1.68 0.87
C ASN A 574 -27.66 -0.20 1.25
N GLY A 575 -26.58 0.41 0.79
CA GLY A 575 -26.22 1.77 1.19
C GLY A 575 -25.28 1.86 2.41
N TYR A 576 -24.96 0.75 3.08
CA TYR A 576 -23.97 0.71 4.16
C TYR A 576 -22.56 0.82 3.55
N PRO A 577 -21.66 1.72 4.03
CA PRO A 577 -20.37 1.96 3.41
C PRO A 577 -19.47 0.71 3.31
N ALA A 578 -19.37 -0.08 4.38
CA ALA A 578 -18.53 -1.28 4.39
C ALA A 578 -19.09 -2.39 3.47
N PHE A 579 -20.41 -2.54 3.41
CA PHE A 579 -21.09 -3.44 2.47
C PHE A 579 -20.75 -3.09 1.01
N SER A 580 -20.86 -1.81 0.68
CA SER A 580 -20.59 -1.30 -0.66
C SER A 580 -19.13 -1.53 -1.06
N LEU A 581 -18.19 -1.32 -0.13
CA LEU A 581 -16.77 -1.62 -0.34
C LEU A 581 -16.52 -3.12 -0.60
N GLU A 582 -17.05 -4.01 0.23
CA GLU A 582 -16.83 -5.45 0.07
C GLU A 582 -17.48 -5.98 -1.22
N ARG A 583 -18.67 -5.46 -1.60
CA ARG A 583 -19.30 -5.74 -2.90
C ARG A 583 -18.43 -5.28 -4.06
N ALA A 584 -17.91 -4.05 -4.00
CA ALA A 584 -17.03 -3.51 -5.02
C ALA A 584 -15.76 -4.35 -5.21
N LEU A 585 -15.14 -4.78 -4.10
CA LEU A 585 -13.95 -5.64 -4.13
C LEU A 585 -14.27 -7.03 -4.72
N ALA A 586 -15.42 -7.61 -4.40
CA ALA A 586 -15.84 -8.89 -4.95
C ALA A 586 -16.12 -8.80 -6.46
N LEU A 587 -16.83 -7.76 -6.90
CA LEU A 587 -17.07 -7.48 -8.33
C LEU A 587 -15.76 -7.26 -9.08
N LYS A 588 -14.82 -6.46 -8.54
CA LYS A 588 -13.50 -6.24 -9.15
C LYS A 588 -12.72 -7.54 -9.34
N HIS A 589 -12.72 -8.44 -8.36
CA HIS A 589 -12.06 -9.74 -8.48
C HIS A 589 -12.80 -10.69 -9.42
N TYR A 590 -14.14 -10.64 -9.43
CA TYR A 590 -14.93 -11.41 -10.38
C TYR A 590 -14.68 -10.97 -11.84
N ALA A 591 -14.54 -9.67 -12.09
CA ALA A 591 -14.22 -9.11 -13.40
C ALA A 591 -12.89 -9.63 -13.99
N LYS A 592 -11.95 -10.09 -13.15
CA LYS A 592 -10.71 -10.74 -13.63
C LYS A 592 -10.97 -12.13 -14.24
N LYS A 593 -12.10 -12.77 -13.92
CA LYS A 593 -12.46 -14.14 -14.35
C LYS A 593 -13.40 -14.18 -15.56
N ILE A 594 -13.91 -13.03 -16.02
CA ILE A 594 -14.85 -12.91 -17.13
C ILE A 594 -14.29 -12.00 -18.24
N LYS A 595 -14.89 -12.02 -19.44
CA LYS A 595 -14.42 -11.29 -20.63
C LYS A 595 -15.57 -10.49 -21.27
N GLY A 596 -15.24 -9.63 -22.23
CA GLY A 596 -16.21 -8.91 -23.05
C GLY A 596 -17.03 -7.85 -22.29
N VAL A 597 -18.28 -7.67 -22.71
CA VAL A 597 -19.20 -6.63 -22.18
C VAL A 597 -19.49 -6.84 -20.69
N ASP A 598 -19.64 -8.09 -20.25
CA ASP A 598 -19.92 -8.43 -18.86
C ASP A 598 -18.79 -7.97 -17.93
N LYS A 599 -17.53 -8.08 -18.37
CA LYS A 599 -16.38 -7.55 -17.63
C LYS A 599 -16.48 -6.05 -17.44
N GLU A 600 -16.78 -5.31 -18.51
CA GLU A 600 -16.88 -3.86 -18.47
C GLU A 600 -18.05 -3.39 -17.60
N SER A 601 -19.22 -4.03 -17.71
CA SER A 601 -20.38 -3.75 -16.85
C SER A 601 -20.06 -4.03 -15.38
N THR A 602 -19.41 -5.15 -15.09
CA THR A 602 -18.99 -5.51 -13.72
C THR A 602 -18.00 -4.50 -13.14
N LEU A 603 -17.04 -4.02 -13.94
CA LEU A 603 -16.08 -3.00 -13.51
C LEU A 603 -16.74 -1.64 -13.26
N LYS A 604 -17.75 -1.26 -14.05
CA LYS A 604 -18.55 -0.05 -13.81
C LYS A 604 -19.31 -0.12 -12.49
N SER A 605 -19.99 -1.24 -12.21
CA SER A 605 -20.67 -1.45 -10.93
C SER A 605 -19.69 -1.42 -9.76
N ALA A 606 -18.54 -2.09 -9.90
CA ALA A 606 -17.48 -2.06 -8.88
C ALA A 606 -16.94 -0.64 -8.65
N TYR A 607 -16.83 0.18 -9.69
CA TYR A 607 -16.37 1.55 -9.55
C TYR A 607 -17.41 2.45 -8.87
N LEU A 608 -18.69 2.32 -9.25
CA LEU A 608 -19.80 3.02 -8.58
C LEU A 608 -19.89 2.65 -7.10
N ASP A 609 -19.82 1.36 -6.76
CA ASP A 609 -19.91 0.90 -5.36
C ASP A 609 -18.74 1.40 -4.50
N ASN A 610 -17.51 1.47 -5.04
CA ASN A 610 -16.40 2.10 -4.33
C ASN A 610 -16.63 3.60 -4.13
N TYR A 611 -17.08 4.31 -5.16
CA TYR A 611 -17.36 5.74 -5.03
C TYR A 611 -18.45 5.99 -3.99
N ASN A 612 -19.51 5.17 -4.01
CA ASN A 612 -20.57 5.18 -3.02
C ASN A 612 -20.04 4.90 -1.61
N ALA A 613 -19.17 3.90 -1.43
CA ALA A 613 -18.55 3.60 -0.13
C ALA A 613 -17.73 4.81 0.40
N MET A 614 -16.89 5.41 -0.43
CA MET A 614 -16.11 6.60 -0.08
C MET A 614 -17.00 7.81 0.24
N TYR A 615 -18.04 8.02 -0.57
CA TYR A 615 -19.00 9.09 -0.40
C TYR A 615 -19.80 8.90 0.88
N TRP A 616 -20.38 7.73 1.15
CA TRP A 616 -21.21 7.51 2.33
C TRP A 616 -20.42 7.44 3.64
N ALA A 617 -19.13 7.09 3.62
CA ALA A 617 -18.26 7.09 4.81
C ALA A 617 -18.00 8.50 5.41
N GLN A 618 -18.02 9.55 4.59
CA GLN A 618 -18.02 10.97 4.99
C GLN A 618 -16.86 11.47 5.89
N GLY A 619 -15.69 10.81 5.87
CA GLY A 619 -14.47 11.28 6.54
C GLY A 619 -13.27 10.38 6.29
N GLN A 620 -12.11 10.73 6.87
CA GLN A 620 -10.90 9.89 6.84
C GLN A 620 -11.12 8.59 7.62
N SER A 621 -11.31 7.48 6.89
CA SER A 621 -11.75 6.20 7.44
C SER A 621 -11.11 5.05 6.67
N LEU A 622 -10.98 3.88 7.28
CA LEU A 622 -10.47 2.67 6.60
C LEU A 622 -11.31 2.30 5.38
N VAL A 623 -12.62 2.52 5.43
CA VAL A 623 -13.52 2.30 4.29
C VAL A 623 -13.25 3.30 3.18
N SER A 624 -13.16 4.60 3.50
CA SER A 624 -12.94 5.64 2.49
C SER A 624 -11.53 5.55 1.88
N GLU A 625 -10.51 5.27 2.68
CA GLU A 625 -9.15 5.01 2.21
C GLU A 625 -9.13 3.82 1.25
N LYS A 626 -9.72 2.69 1.67
CA LYS A 626 -9.67 1.48 0.85
C LYS A 626 -10.46 1.63 -0.44
N ALA A 627 -11.59 2.33 -0.41
CA ALA A 627 -12.37 2.66 -1.58
C ALA A 627 -11.58 3.56 -2.55
N PHE A 628 -10.96 4.63 -2.05
CA PHE A 628 -10.11 5.53 -2.86
C PHE A 628 -8.95 4.78 -3.51
N GLN A 629 -8.17 4.02 -2.73
CA GLN A 629 -7.08 3.19 -3.24
C GLN A 629 -7.56 2.20 -4.31
N THR A 630 -8.73 1.61 -4.11
CA THR A 630 -9.29 0.63 -5.04
C THR A 630 -9.67 1.30 -6.36
N MET A 631 -10.31 2.47 -6.31
CA MET A 631 -10.64 3.29 -7.47
C MET A 631 -9.40 3.76 -8.23
N PHE A 632 -8.40 4.29 -7.52
CA PHE A 632 -7.12 4.71 -8.10
C PHE A 632 -6.46 3.56 -8.89
N ASN A 633 -6.41 2.38 -8.28
CA ASN A 633 -5.85 1.17 -8.90
C ASN A 633 -6.68 0.62 -10.08
N MET A 634 -7.96 0.97 -10.18
CA MET A 634 -8.79 0.58 -11.33
C MET A 634 -8.51 1.43 -12.56
N ARG A 635 -7.86 2.60 -12.42
CA ARG A 635 -7.58 3.57 -13.49
C ARG A 635 -8.84 3.96 -14.29
N ARG A 636 -9.98 4.07 -13.60
CA ARG A 636 -11.27 4.48 -14.17
C ARG A 636 -11.67 5.87 -13.70
N ASN A 637 -12.29 6.63 -14.59
CA ASN A 637 -12.68 8.03 -14.39
C ASN A 637 -14.15 8.26 -14.83
N ASP A 638 -15.05 7.31 -14.55
CA ASP A 638 -16.40 7.29 -15.14
C ASP A 638 -17.22 8.54 -14.77
N PHE A 639 -17.00 9.11 -13.57
CA PHE A 639 -17.66 10.34 -13.12
C PHE A 639 -16.82 11.60 -13.35
N GLY A 640 -15.63 11.46 -13.91
CA GLY A 640 -14.60 12.49 -13.98
C GLY A 640 -13.42 12.16 -13.07
N ARG A 641 -12.71 13.20 -12.64
CA ARG A 641 -11.52 13.09 -11.81
C ARG A 641 -11.88 12.56 -10.41
N ASN A 642 -11.08 11.61 -9.90
CA ASN A 642 -11.18 11.09 -8.55
C ASN A 642 -10.31 11.94 -7.61
N ASP A 643 -10.91 12.92 -6.95
CA ASP A 643 -10.21 13.71 -5.94
C ASP A 643 -10.32 13.06 -4.56
N ASN A 644 -9.31 13.26 -3.73
CA ASN A 644 -9.35 12.86 -2.33
C ASN A 644 -10.25 13.82 -1.55
N LEU A 645 -11.44 13.34 -1.15
CA LEU A 645 -12.46 14.18 -0.53
C LEU A 645 -12.10 14.64 0.89
N TYR A 646 -11.23 13.91 1.59
CA TYR A 646 -11.02 14.12 3.03
C TYR A 646 -9.56 14.43 3.39
N ALA A 647 -8.68 14.67 2.40
CA ALA A 647 -7.26 14.99 2.62
C ALA A 647 -7.03 16.14 3.61
N GLY A 648 -7.92 17.14 3.57
CA GLY A 648 -7.82 18.35 4.38
C GLY A 648 -8.37 18.28 5.80
N GLU A 649 -8.80 17.11 6.28
CA GLU A 649 -9.35 17.00 7.64
C GLU A 649 -8.27 17.00 8.72
N TYR A 650 -8.61 17.57 9.88
CA TYR A 650 -7.78 17.57 11.07
C TYR A 650 -8.38 16.69 12.20
N PRO A 651 -7.56 15.89 12.91
CA PRO A 651 -6.17 15.57 12.60
C PRO A 651 -6.08 14.68 11.36
N HIS A 652 -4.97 14.76 10.62
CA HIS A 652 -4.74 13.86 9.50
C HIS A 652 -4.40 12.46 10.03
N LYS A 653 -5.21 11.45 9.67
CA LYS A 653 -5.08 10.08 10.15
C LYS A 653 -3.89 9.38 9.49
N PRO A 654 -3.03 8.68 10.26
CA PRO A 654 -1.80 8.07 9.74
C PRO A 654 -1.96 7.01 8.63
N TYR A 655 -3.13 6.39 8.54
CA TYR A 655 -3.43 5.37 7.53
C TYR A 655 -4.11 5.95 6.28
N TYR A 656 -4.55 7.20 6.33
CA TYR A 656 -5.27 7.84 5.24
C TYR A 656 -4.28 8.40 4.21
N THR A 657 -4.66 8.36 2.94
CA THR A 657 -3.80 8.88 1.88
C THR A 657 -3.68 10.40 1.93
N THR A 658 -2.45 10.88 1.79
CA THR A 658 -2.05 12.30 1.88
C THR A 658 -2.16 13.03 0.53
N LEU A 659 -2.46 12.28 -0.54
CA LEU A 659 -2.63 12.79 -1.90
C LEU A 659 -3.81 13.77 -1.96
N GLU A 660 -3.58 14.96 -2.50
CA GLU A 660 -4.60 15.97 -2.77
C GLU A 660 -4.43 16.50 -4.22
N GLN A 661 -5.50 17.05 -4.82
CA GLN A 661 -5.63 17.44 -6.22
C GLN A 661 -4.30 17.69 -7.00
N ASP A 662 -4.13 16.92 -8.09
CA ASP A 662 -3.05 16.93 -9.11
C ASP A 662 -1.75 16.25 -8.71
N GLY A 663 -1.52 15.97 -7.42
CA GLY A 663 -0.16 15.60 -7.00
C GLY A 663 0.88 16.67 -7.37
N GLN A 664 0.43 17.84 -7.82
CA GLN A 664 1.26 18.95 -8.29
C GLN A 664 1.45 20.01 -7.21
N ASN A 665 0.52 20.12 -6.24
CA ASN A 665 0.76 20.93 -5.05
C ASN A 665 1.54 20.14 -4.00
N TYR A 666 2.81 19.94 -4.32
CA TYR A 666 3.82 19.25 -3.53
C TYR A 666 3.84 19.67 -2.04
N GLN A 667 3.65 20.97 -1.75
CA GLN A 667 3.71 21.49 -0.38
C GLN A 667 2.55 21.00 0.48
N ILE A 668 1.35 20.89 -0.09
CA ILE A 668 0.17 20.38 0.63
C ILE A 668 0.33 18.90 0.93
N MET A 669 0.80 18.10 -0.05
CA MET A 669 1.07 16.68 0.16
C MET A 669 2.10 16.46 1.27
N LYS A 670 3.21 17.21 1.23
CA LYS A 670 4.22 17.17 2.28
C LYS A 670 3.65 17.53 3.65
N SER A 671 2.84 18.60 3.74
CA SER A 671 2.18 18.97 5.00
C SER A 671 1.25 17.87 5.53
N ASN A 672 0.53 17.17 4.64
CA ASN A 672 -0.32 16.05 5.02
C ASN A 672 0.52 14.84 5.49
N ASP A 673 1.62 14.53 4.81
CA ASP A 673 2.56 13.48 5.22
C ASP A 673 3.20 13.77 6.58
N GLU A 674 3.60 15.02 6.82
CA GLU A 674 4.15 15.46 8.12
C GLU A 674 3.09 15.35 9.23
N ALA A 675 1.85 15.77 8.97
CA ALA A 675 0.75 15.65 9.92
C ALA A 675 0.41 14.17 10.22
N ALA A 676 0.37 13.33 9.19
CA ALA A 676 0.21 11.88 9.32
C ALA A 676 1.35 11.27 10.16
N ALA A 677 2.61 11.65 9.88
CA ALA A 677 3.79 11.18 10.59
C ALA A 677 3.84 11.61 12.07
N ARG A 678 3.42 12.84 12.40
CA ARG A 678 3.28 13.32 13.78
C ARG A 678 2.23 12.53 14.55
N ASN A 679 1.12 12.17 13.90
CA ASN A 679 0.03 11.42 14.52
C ASN A 679 0.20 9.89 14.49
N SER A 680 1.24 9.36 13.81
CA SER A 680 1.51 7.93 13.75
C SER A 680 1.90 7.32 15.10
N VAL A 681 1.11 6.36 15.59
CA VAL A 681 1.48 5.51 16.73
C VAL A 681 2.27 4.29 16.26
N SER A 682 1.71 3.53 15.31
CA SER A 682 2.30 2.28 14.77
C SER A 682 2.51 2.29 13.24
N HIS A 683 2.18 3.41 12.58
CA HIS A 683 2.22 3.53 11.13
C HIS A 683 3.51 4.23 10.67
N ILE A 684 4.53 3.45 10.28
CA ILE A 684 5.79 4.04 9.79
C ILE A 684 5.69 4.57 8.34
N GLY A 685 4.69 4.12 7.58
CA GLY A 685 4.51 4.45 6.16
C GLY A 685 4.61 5.95 5.83
N PRO A 686 3.86 6.85 6.49
CA PRO A 686 3.97 8.29 6.26
C PRO A 686 5.38 8.85 6.44
N LEU A 687 6.15 8.35 7.42
CA LEU A 687 7.54 8.78 7.63
C LEU A 687 8.44 8.37 6.45
N LEU A 688 8.23 7.17 5.91
CA LEU A 688 8.98 6.68 4.75
C LEU A 688 8.61 7.45 3.46
N LEU A 689 7.39 7.99 3.36
CA LEU A 689 6.98 8.85 2.26
C LEU A 689 7.64 10.24 2.30
N LEU A 690 8.18 10.67 3.45
CA LEU A 690 8.90 11.95 3.55
C LEU A 690 10.30 11.92 2.88
N LEU A 691 10.81 10.73 2.54
CA LEU A 691 12.17 10.50 2.03
C LEU A 691 12.45 10.96 0.58
N PRO A 692 11.53 10.79 -0.40
CA PRO A 692 11.79 11.15 -1.80
C PRO A 692 11.74 12.67 -2.05
N TYR A 693 11.37 13.46 -1.05
CA TYR A 693 11.19 14.90 -1.18
C TYR A 693 12.53 15.61 -1.41
N LYS A 694 12.79 16.03 -2.66
CA LYS A 694 14.07 16.61 -3.15
C LYS A 694 14.69 17.71 -2.27
N ASN A 695 13.86 18.43 -1.49
CA ASN A 695 14.27 19.54 -0.63
C ASN A 695 14.07 19.27 0.87
N THR A 696 13.72 18.04 1.26
CA THR A 696 13.66 17.66 2.67
C THR A 696 15.05 17.17 3.04
N PRO A 697 15.77 17.83 3.97
CA PRO A 697 17.03 17.30 4.46
C PRO A 697 16.77 15.88 4.96
N ALA A 698 17.57 14.92 4.50
CA ALA A 698 17.42 13.52 4.90
C ALA A 698 17.41 13.34 6.43
N ASP A 699 17.88 14.34 7.17
CA ASP A 699 17.99 14.36 8.63
C ASP A 699 16.67 14.76 9.33
N SER A 700 15.75 15.47 8.68
CA SER A 700 14.41 15.75 9.26
C SER A 700 13.56 14.49 9.42
N SER A 701 13.67 13.50 8.52
CA SER A 701 13.04 12.18 8.72
C SER A 701 13.70 11.37 9.83
N LEU A 702 14.97 11.65 10.17
CA LEU A 702 15.62 11.01 11.33
C LEU A 702 15.08 11.58 12.64
N GLU A 703 14.80 12.87 12.71
CA GLU A 703 14.14 13.50 13.87
C GLU A 703 12.81 12.80 14.17
N PHE A 704 12.01 12.49 13.14
CA PHE A 704 10.76 11.74 13.32
C PHE A 704 10.92 10.29 13.82
N LEU A 705 12.10 9.69 13.63
CA LEU A 705 12.42 8.32 14.05
C LEU A 705 13.17 8.27 15.39
N GLU A 706 13.69 9.41 15.86
CA GLU A 706 14.37 9.52 17.13
C GLU A 706 13.39 9.17 18.27
N GLY A 707 13.77 8.19 19.10
CA GLY A 707 12.92 7.68 20.18
C GLY A 707 11.61 7.01 19.76
N ARG A 708 11.37 6.74 18.46
CA ARG A 708 10.10 6.18 17.96
C ARG A 708 10.25 4.90 17.14
N PHE A 709 9.22 4.06 17.09
CA PHE A 709 9.15 2.81 16.31
C PHE A 709 10.25 1.81 16.66
N ASN A 710 10.75 1.79 17.90
CA ASN A 710 11.68 0.76 18.35
C ASN A 710 11.01 -0.62 18.23
N GLY A 711 11.72 -1.59 17.65
CA GLY A 711 11.18 -2.90 17.32
C GLY A 711 10.51 -3.00 15.94
N HIS A 712 10.34 -1.90 15.20
CA HIS A 712 9.78 -1.96 13.85
C HIS A 712 10.84 -2.40 12.82
N PRO A 713 10.63 -3.48 12.04
CA PRO A 713 11.64 -3.98 11.10
C PRO A 713 12.05 -2.97 10.03
N GLN A 714 11.09 -2.24 9.48
CA GLN A 714 11.33 -1.19 8.49
C GLN A 714 12.13 0.01 9.01
N LYS A 715 12.08 0.32 10.33
CA LYS A 715 12.93 1.38 10.92
C LYS A 715 14.40 0.98 10.81
N SER A 716 14.75 -0.19 11.34
CA SER A 716 16.11 -0.71 11.32
C SER A 716 16.63 -0.85 9.89
N LEU A 717 15.78 -1.36 8.98
CA LEU A 717 16.12 -1.47 7.57
C LEU A 717 16.37 -0.10 6.92
N PHE A 718 15.53 0.89 7.19
CA PHE A 718 15.69 2.24 6.67
C PHE A 718 17.01 2.89 7.14
N LEU A 719 17.28 2.84 8.44
CA LEU A 719 18.53 3.38 9.01
C LEU A 719 19.76 2.67 8.43
N ALA A 720 19.70 1.34 8.30
CA ALA A 720 20.76 0.55 7.70
C ALA A 720 21.02 0.92 6.24
N ASN A 721 19.97 0.99 5.42
CA ASN A 721 20.06 1.38 4.01
C ASN A 721 20.61 2.81 3.84
N LYS A 722 20.23 3.74 4.74
CA LYS A 722 20.75 5.12 4.73
C LYS A 722 22.23 5.14 5.08
N SER A 723 22.67 4.43 6.12
CA SER A 723 24.09 4.33 6.48
C SER A 723 24.90 3.65 5.39
N TYR A 724 24.36 2.59 4.77
CA TYR A 724 24.96 1.92 3.62
C TYR A 724 25.15 2.88 2.44
N ALA A 725 24.11 3.65 2.09
CA ALA A 725 24.19 4.65 1.02
C ALA A 725 25.20 5.78 1.31
N LYS A 726 25.52 6.04 2.58
CA LYS A 726 26.56 7.00 3.01
C LYS A 726 27.97 6.36 3.12
N GLY A 727 28.14 5.10 2.75
CA GLY A 727 29.40 4.36 2.88
C GLY A 727 29.77 3.97 4.32
N LYS A 728 28.85 4.15 5.29
CA LYS A 728 29.06 3.82 6.71
C LYS A 728 28.69 2.35 6.99
N PHE A 729 29.45 1.43 6.40
CA PHE A 729 29.11 -0.01 6.40
C PHE A 729 28.96 -0.63 7.80
N LYS A 730 29.84 -0.27 8.76
CA LYS A 730 29.75 -0.81 10.13
C LYS A 730 28.52 -0.31 10.89
N GLU A 731 28.09 0.92 10.62
CA GLU A 731 26.84 1.46 11.17
C GLU A 731 25.62 0.77 10.52
N ALA A 732 25.67 0.55 9.20
CA ALA A 732 24.63 -0.19 8.49
C ALA A 732 24.48 -1.63 9.02
N GLU A 733 25.60 -2.32 9.21
CA GLU A 733 25.66 -3.66 9.79
C GLU A 733 25.00 -3.72 11.18
N LYS A 734 25.33 -2.76 12.05
CA LYS A 734 24.71 -2.63 13.38
C LYS A 734 23.18 -2.55 13.26
N TYR A 735 22.67 -1.68 12.40
CA TYR A 735 21.22 -1.51 12.23
C TYR A 735 20.54 -2.74 11.61
N TYR A 736 21.16 -3.42 10.65
CA TYR A 736 20.60 -4.69 10.13
C TYR A 736 20.53 -5.76 11.21
N ARG A 737 21.58 -5.94 12.01
CA ARG A 737 21.61 -6.91 13.12
C ARG A 737 20.60 -6.57 14.21
N GLU A 738 20.40 -5.29 14.49
CA GLU A 738 19.32 -4.81 15.36
C GLU A 738 17.93 -5.18 14.81
N GLY A 739 17.71 -4.99 13.51
CA GLY A 739 16.48 -5.41 12.84
C GLY A 739 16.23 -6.92 12.92
N ILE A 740 17.28 -7.74 12.77
CA ILE A 740 17.21 -9.20 12.97
C ILE A 740 16.85 -9.55 14.43
N LYS A 741 17.44 -8.84 15.41
CA LYS A 741 17.15 -9.06 16.83
C LYS A 741 15.68 -8.78 17.16
N TYR A 742 15.14 -7.68 16.66
CA TYR A 742 13.75 -7.29 16.94
C TYR A 742 12.71 -8.02 16.08
N SER A 743 13.09 -8.47 14.89
CA SER A 743 12.17 -9.11 13.94
C SER A 743 12.87 -10.29 13.26
N PRO A 744 13.09 -11.41 13.97
CA PRO A 744 13.89 -12.53 13.48
C PRO A 744 13.26 -13.26 12.29
N THR A 745 11.98 -13.04 12.01
CA THR A 745 11.28 -13.62 10.86
C THR A 745 11.20 -12.66 9.66
N TYR A 746 11.65 -11.41 9.81
CA TYR A 746 11.59 -10.41 8.76
C TYR A 746 12.70 -10.62 7.73
N LEU A 747 12.33 -11.18 6.58
CA LEU A 747 13.24 -11.68 5.55
C LEU A 747 14.19 -10.61 4.98
N ASP A 748 13.71 -9.38 4.84
CA ASP A 748 14.48 -8.33 4.17
C ASP A 748 15.77 -8.00 4.93
N THR A 749 15.75 -7.96 6.26
CA THR A 749 16.97 -7.61 7.04
C THR A 749 18.10 -8.61 6.81
N TYR A 750 17.79 -9.90 6.70
CA TYR A 750 18.76 -10.94 6.32
C TYR A 750 19.24 -10.76 4.88
N THR A 751 18.31 -10.47 3.96
CA THR A 751 18.63 -10.24 2.54
C THR A 751 19.61 -9.08 2.37
N PHE A 752 19.31 -7.92 2.97
CA PHE A 752 20.13 -6.73 2.83
C PHE A 752 21.48 -6.85 3.57
N LEU A 753 21.51 -7.46 4.76
CA LEU A 753 22.77 -7.74 5.46
C LEU A 753 23.65 -8.72 4.69
N GLY A 754 23.07 -9.85 4.23
CA GLY A 754 23.78 -10.86 3.46
C GLY A 754 24.35 -10.29 2.16
N ASN A 755 23.56 -9.50 1.42
CA ASN A 755 24.02 -8.83 0.19
C ASN A 755 25.14 -7.82 0.47
N MET A 756 25.04 -7.03 1.54
CA MET A 756 26.08 -6.07 1.93
C MET A 756 27.40 -6.78 2.24
N LEU A 757 27.36 -7.83 3.07
CA LEU A 757 28.53 -8.63 3.43
C LEU A 757 29.14 -9.30 2.20
N PHE A 758 28.30 -9.84 1.32
CA PHE A 758 28.72 -10.44 0.05
C PHE A 758 29.46 -9.43 -0.83
N ALA A 759 28.88 -8.25 -1.04
CA ALA A 759 29.47 -7.18 -1.85
C ALA A 759 30.80 -6.64 -1.28
N ASN A 760 30.98 -6.72 0.05
CA ASN A 760 32.24 -6.39 0.73
C ASN A 760 33.28 -7.52 0.70
N GLY A 761 32.92 -8.70 0.20
CA GLY A 761 33.78 -9.89 0.12
C GLY A 761 33.87 -10.72 1.40
N GLU A 762 32.95 -10.49 2.34
CA GLU A 762 32.78 -11.26 3.59
C GLU A 762 31.88 -12.48 3.30
N ILE A 763 32.36 -13.38 2.43
CA ILE A 763 31.57 -14.48 1.81
C ILE A 763 31.00 -15.45 2.84
N GLU A 764 31.85 -15.94 3.76
CA GLU A 764 31.43 -16.89 4.80
C GLU A 764 30.43 -16.24 5.76
N GLU A 765 30.65 -15.00 6.19
CA GLU A 765 29.71 -14.29 7.07
C GLU A 765 28.37 -14.04 6.39
N SER A 766 28.39 -13.65 5.10
CA SER A 766 27.19 -13.52 4.27
C SER A 766 26.39 -14.82 4.23
N PHE A 767 27.07 -15.95 3.96
CA PHE A 767 26.43 -17.27 3.94
C PHE A 767 25.83 -17.65 5.30
N GLN A 768 26.56 -17.40 6.40
CA GLN A 768 26.05 -17.66 7.74
C GLN A 768 24.81 -16.82 8.05
N VAL A 769 24.79 -15.54 7.63
CA VAL A 769 23.61 -14.69 7.79
C VAL A 769 22.42 -15.26 7.03
N PHE A 770 22.57 -15.61 5.75
CA PHE A 770 21.48 -16.21 4.98
C PHE A 770 20.96 -17.50 5.63
N MET A 771 21.86 -18.40 6.03
CA MET A 771 21.54 -19.69 6.65
C MET A 771 20.94 -19.57 8.06
N SER A 772 21.23 -18.48 8.77
CA SER A 772 20.66 -18.22 10.11
C SER A 772 19.18 -17.85 10.09
N TYR A 773 18.58 -17.66 8.91
CA TYR A 773 17.17 -17.31 8.79
C TYR A 773 16.28 -18.41 9.40
N PRO A 774 15.47 -18.10 10.45
CA PRO A 774 14.68 -19.10 11.15
C PRO A 774 13.66 -19.83 10.27
N GLY A 775 13.27 -19.23 9.13
CA GLY A 775 12.35 -19.85 8.17
C GLY A 775 12.88 -21.12 7.50
N PHE A 776 14.18 -21.40 7.59
CA PHE A 776 14.77 -22.65 7.08
C PHE A 776 14.64 -23.85 8.02
N LYS A 777 14.14 -23.66 9.24
CA LYS A 777 13.93 -24.78 10.19
C LYS A 777 12.81 -25.72 9.73
N GLU A 778 12.97 -27.01 10.03
CA GLU A 778 11.93 -28.02 9.78
C GLU A 778 10.61 -27.60 10.44
N ASN A 779 9.50 -27.77 9.72
CA ASN A 779 8.13 -27.40 10.13
C ASN A 779 7.79 -25.89 10.16
N TYR A 780 8.58 -25.02 9.52
CA TYR A 780 8.17 -23.62 9.35
C TYR A 780 6.82 -23.51 8.60
N LYS A 781 5.82 -22.88 9.23
CA LYS A 781 4.45 -22.76 8.71
C LYS A 781 4.23 -21.53 7.80
N GLY A 782 5.27 -20.78 7.46
CA GLY A 782 5.13 -19.59 6.61
C GLY A 782 5.10 -19.88 5.11
N ASN A 783 5.22 -18.83 4.30
CA ASN A 783 5.06 -18.92 2.86
C ASN A 783 6.24 -19.67 2.20
N ARG A 784 6.02 -20.94 1.86
CA ARG A 784 7.02 -21.80 1.19
C ARG A 784 7.54 -21.22 -0.13
N VAL A 785 6.72 -20.49 -0.89
CA VAL A 785 7.18 -19.83 -2.13
C VAL A 785 8.11 -18.67 -1.82
N ALA A 786 7.84 -17.90 -0.76
CA ALA A 786 8.73 -16.82 -0.34
C ALA A 786 10.09 -17.37 0.13
N LEU A 787 10.09 -18.47 0.89
CA LEU A 787 11.32 -19.16 1.28
C LEU A 787 12.13 -19.66 0.10
N ASP A 788 11.45 -20.27 -0.87
CA ASP A 788 12.05 -20.79 -2.09
C ASP A 788 12.72 -19.67 -2.92
N ASN A 789 12.02 -18.55 -3.11
CA ASN A 789 12.57 -17.38 -3.79
C ASN A 789 13.78 -16.81 -3.04
N TYR A 790 13.73 -16.75 -1.71
CA TYR A 790 14.82 -16.23 -0.88
C TYR A 790 16.08 -17.09 -0.96
N SER A 791 15.96 -18.39 -0.71
CA SER A 791 17.12 -19.29 -0.76
C SER A 791 17.69 -19.38 -2.17
N HIS A 792 16.86 -19.34 -3.21
CA HIS A 792 17.32 -19.23 -4.59
C HIS A 792 18.11 -17.94 -4.85
N ALA A 793 17.58 -16.79 -4.44
CA ALA A 793 18.24 -15.50 -4.64
C ALA A 793 19.60 -15.45 -3.92
N ALA A 794 19.66 -15.89 -2.67
CA ALA A 794 20.91 -16.00 -1.91
C ALA A 794 21.89 -16.97 -2.59
N GLY A 795 21.44 -18.16 -2.99
CA GLY A 795 22.27 -19.15 -3.70
C GLY A 795 22.79 -18.64 -5.04
N SER A 796 22.05 -17.76 -5.71
CA SER A 796 22.44 -17.11 -6.98
C SER A 796 23.70 -16.28 -6.84
N LEU A 797 23.86 -15.53 -5.74
CA LEU A 797 25.04 -14.71 -5.50
C LEU A 797 26.31 -15.57 -5.44
N PHE A 798 26.24 -16.66 -4.69
CA PHE A 798 27.34 -17.61 -4.55
C PHE A 798 27.62 -18.36 -5.87
N PHE A 799 26.58 -18.75 -6.61
CA PHE A 799 26.73 -19.46 -7.88
C PHE A 799 27.45 -18.62 -8.94
N TRP A 800 27.00 -17.38 -9.16
CA TRP A 800 27.58 -16.49 -10.18
C TRP A 800 28.98 -15.98 -9.83
N SER A 801 29.43 -16.15 -8.58
CA SER A 801 30.80 -15.84 -8.14
C SER A 801 31.69 -17.07 -7.98
N GLY A 802 31.16 -18.27 -8.26
CA GLY A 802 31.90 -19.54 -8.19
C GLY A 802 32.04 -20.18 -6.81
N HIS A 803 31.27 -19.75 -5.80
CA HIS A 803 31.21 -20.36 -4.46
C HIS A 803 30.17 -21.49 -4.44
N PHE A 804 30.45 -22.57 -5.18
CA PHE A 804 29.45 -23.59 -5.49
C PHE A 804 28.93 -24.39 -4.29
N GLU A 805 29.75 -24.61 -3.25
CA GLU A 805 29.31 -25.31 -2.04
C GLU A 805 28.23 -24.51 -1.29
N ASN A 806 28.47 -23.21 -1.07
CA ASN A 806 27.51 -22.29 -0.47
C ASN A 806 26.24 -22.18 -1.34
N ALA A 807 26.41 -22.10 -2.66
CA ALA A 807 25.30 -22.04 -3.59
C ALA A 807 24.43 -23.32 -3.54
N ARG A 808 25.07 -24.49 -3.54
CA ARG A 808 24.41 -25.79 -3.49
C ARG A 808 23.57 -25.93 -2.23
N ALA A 809 24.11 -25.60 -1.06
CA ALA A 809 23.38 -25.68 0.21
C ALA A 809 22.06 -24.87 0.17
N LEU A 810 22.09 -23.66 -0.39
CA LEU A 810 20.91 -22.81 -0.52
C LEU A 810 19.95 -23.30 -1.61
N TYR A 811 20.46 -23.80 -2.74
CA TYR A 811 19.63 -24.38 -3.80
C TYR A 811 18.92 -25.65 -3.36
N GLU A 812 19.55 -26.50 -2.55
CA GLU A 812 18.93 -27.71 -2.03
C GLU A 812 17.73 -27.36 -1.14
N ILE A 813 17.82 -26.32 -0.32
CA ILE A 813 16.67 -25.79 0.44
C ILE A 813 15.56 -25.37 -0.52
N SER A 814 15.87 -24.55 -1.54
CA SER A 814 14.91 -24.09 -2.56
C SER A 814 14.23 -25.25 -3.30
N SER A 815 15.00 -26.20 -3.83
CA SER A 815 14.45 -27.32 -4.60
C SER A 815 13.63 -28.30 -3.74
N ASN A 816 14.06 -28.56 -2.51
CA ASN A 816 13.37 -29.50 -1.61
C ASN A 816 12.02 -28.97 -1.10
N LEU A 817 11.79 -27.65 -1.16
CA LEU A 817 10.49 -27.06 -0.85
C LEU A 817 9.41 -27.46 -1.87
N ASN A 818 9.76 -27.97 -3.06
CA ASN A 818 8.81 -28.57 -4.02
C ASN A 818 7.56 -27.70 -4.30
N THR A 819 7.72 -26.38 -4.33
CA THR A 819 6.62 -25.43 -4.53
C THR A 819 6.14 -25.38 -5.98
N GLY A 820 6.97 -25.87 -6.91
CA GLY A 820 6.81 -25.69 -8.35
C GLY A 820 7.07 -24.26 -8.82
N SER A 821 7.61 -23.37 -7.98
CA SER A 821 8.00 -22.00 -8.32
C SER A 821 9.10 -21.97 -9.40
N GLU A 822 9.29 -20.82 -10.05
CA GLU A 822 10.39 -20.65 -10.99
C GLU A 822 11.76 -20.81 -10.31
N SER A 823 11.90 -20.27 -9.09
CA SER A 823 13.11 -20.35 -8.27
C SER A 823 13.49 -21.79 -7.94
N GLY A 824 12.53 -22.62 -7.50
CA GLY A 824 12.78 -24.03 -7.21
C GLY A 824 13.24 -24.82 -8.43
N LEU A 825 12.64 -24.54 -9.60
CA LEU A 825 13.07 -25.13 -10.87
C LEU A 825 14.48 -24.68 -11.26
N ALA A 826 14.77 -23.38 -11.15
CA ALA A 826 16.08 -22.82 -11.46
C ALA A 826 17.19 -23.36 -10.53
N SER A 827 16.92 -23.50 -9.23
CA SER A 827 17.82 -24.12 -8.26
C SER A 827 18.13 -25.57 -8.63
N ASN A 828 17.12 -26.35 -9.01
CA ASN A 828 17.32 -27.74 -9.45
C ASN A 828 18.15 -27.83 -10.75
N ILE A 829 17.93 -26.93 -11.71
CA ILE A 829 18.74 -26.84 -12.94
C ILE A 829 20.22 -26.61 -12.56
N ARG A 830 20.48 -25.64 -11.67
CA ARG A 830 21.85 -25.27 -11.27
C ARG A 830 22.56 -26.39 -10.52
N ILE A 831 21.88 -27.11 -9.64
CA ILE A 831 22.43 -28.32 -8.98
C ILE A 831 22.86 -29.35 -10.04
N ASN A 832 22.00 -29.61 -11.02
CA ASN A 832 22.30 -30.57 -12.09
C ASN A 832 23.44 -30.11 -13.01
N LEU A 833 23.59 -28.80 -13.26
CA LEU A 833 24.76 -28.27 -13.96
C LEU A 833 26.06 -28.52 -13.18
N LEU A 834 26.06 -28.27 -11.86
CA LEU A 834 27.20 -28.56 -10.99
C LEU A 834 27.54 -30.05 -10.95
N ASP A 835 26.53 -30.92 -10.99
CA ASP A 835 26.69 -32.39 -11.07
C ASP A 835 27.04 -32.88 -12.48
N LYS A 836 27.13 -31.98 -13.47
CA LYS A 836 27.38 -32.28 -14.89
C LYS A 836 26.30 -33.16 -15.54
N ASN A 837 25.07 -33.14 -15.02
CA ASN A 837 23.89 -33.82 -15.54
C ASN A 837 23.18 -32.95 -16.59
N ILE A 838 23.82 -32.74 -17.75
CA ILE A 838 23.37 -31.81 -18.80
C ILE A 838 21.97 -32.16 -19.34
N GLU A 839 21.66 -33.45 -19.50
CA GLU A 839 20.35 -33.89 -19.99
C GLU A 839 19.21 -33.46 -19.05
N ILE A 840 19.38 -33.67 -17.74
CA ILE A 840 18.40 -33.26 -16.73
C ILE A 840 18.29 -31.74 -16.70
N ALA A 841 19.42 -31.03 -16.69
CA ALA A 841 19.43 -29.57 -16.72
C ALA A 841 18.69 -29.00 -17.94
N MET A 842 18.86 -29.61 -19.12
CA MET A 842 18.18 -29.23 -20.36
C MET A 842 16.67 -29.48 -20.31
N ILE A 843 16.23 -30.66 -19.86
CA ILE A 843 14.81 -31.01 -19.70
C ILE A 843 14.13 -30.06 -18.71
N GLU A 844 14.78 -29.80 -17.58
CA GLU A 844 14.30 -28.91 -16.54
C GLU A 844 14.26 -27.44 -17.00
N SER A 845 15.22 -27.01 -17.81
CA SER A 845 15.22 -25.68 -18.44
C SER A 845 14.02 -25.51 -19.36
N LEU A 846 13.70 -26.51 -20.20
CA LEU A 846 12.49 -26.49 -21.04
C LEU A 846 11.21 -26.48 -20.19
N ARG A 847 11.18 -27.25 -19.10
CA ARG A 847 10.04 -27.28 -18.15
C ARG A 847 9.82 -25.90 -17.54
N ARG A 848 10.88 -25.25 -17.04
CA ARG A 848 10.83 -23.89 -16.50
C ARG A 848 10.38 -22.89 -17.56
N ALA A 849 10.95 -22.96 -18.75
CA ALA A 849 10.64 -22.07 -19.86
C ALA A 849 9.17 -22.16 -20.26
N LYS A 850 8.61 -23.38 -20.44
CA LYS A 850 7.19 -23.58 -20.79
C LYS A 850 6.23 -23.12 -19.68
N ARG A 851 6.57 -23.36 -18.41
CA ARG A 851 5.69 -23.05 -17.28
C ARG A 851 5.63 -21.55 -16.97
N TYR A 852 6.77 -20.87 -17.02
CA TYR A 852 6.90 -19.48 -16.59
C TYR A 852 7.12 -18.49 -17.75
N ASN A 853 7.29 -18.98 -18.97
CA ASN A 853 7.73 -18.18 -20.12
C ASN A 853 9.07 -17.46 -19.79
N SER A 854 10.00 -18.20 -19.18
CA SER A 854 11.27 -17.68 -18.63
C SER A 854 12.35 -17.57 -19.71
N TYR A 855 12.82 -16.35 -19.98
CA TYR A 855 13.81 -16.09 -21.04
C TYR A 855 15.21 -16.64 -20.77
N PRO A 856 15.78 -16.54 -19.56
CA PRO A 856 17.04 -17.23 -19.24
C PRO A 856 16.92 -18.75 -19.43
N ALA A 857 15.77 -19.34 -19.12
CA ALA A 857 15.56 -20.78 -19.29
C ALA A 857 15.49 -21.17 -20.78
N TYR A 858 14.93 -20.32 -21.65
CA TYR A 858 15.01 -20.51 -23.11
C TYR A 858 16.45 -20.42 -23.60
N ARG A 859 17.23 -19.41 -23.17
CA ARG A 859 18.64 -19.28 -23.51
C ARG A 859 19.42 -20.55 -23.18
N ASP A 860 19.34 -20.99 -21.92
CA ASP A 860 20.09 -22.15 -21.42
C ASP A 860 19.69 -23.41 -22.18
N TYR A 861 18.39 -23.61 -22.44
CA TYR A 861 17.88 -24.73 -23.23
C TYR A 861 18.42 -24.74 -24.67
N LEU A 862 18.34 -23.61 -25.38
CA LEU A 862 18.81 -23.50 -26.77
C LEU A 862 20.35 -23.65 -26.86
N GLY A 863 21.09 -23.04 -25.93
CA GLY A 863 22.55 -23.19 -25.85
C GLY A 863 22.97 -24.65 -25.63
N MET A 864 22.28 -25.37 -24.74
CA MET A 864 22.51 -26.81 -24.55
C MET A 864 22.13 -27.63 -25.77
N LEU A 865 21.03 -27.31 -26.48
CA LEU A 865 20.64 -28.00 -27.72
C LEU A 865 21.70 -27.89 -28.81
N HIS A 866 22.23 -26.70 -29.05
CA HIS A 866 23.37 -26.50 -29.96
C HIS A 866 24.56 -27.37 -29.52
N ALA A 867 24.94 -27.30 -28.24
CA ALA A 867 26.09 -28.01 -27.71
C ALA A 867 25.98 -29.54 -27.81
N ILE A 868 24.78 -30.15 -27.71
CA ILE A 868 24.58 -31.60 -27.90
C ILE A 868 24.48 -32.04 -29.36
N GLY A 869 24.50 -31.10 -30.31
CA GLY A 869 24.47 -31.37 -31.75
C GLY A 869 23.10 -31.24 -32.41
N ASN A 870 22.07 -30.79 -31.69
CA ASN A 870 20.71 -30.57 -32.18
C ASN A 870 20.50 -29.09 -32.56
N SER A 871 21.39 -28.58 -33.42
CA SER A 871 21.40 -27.15 -33.77
C SER A 871 20.23 -26.75 -34.68
N GLU A 872 19.73 -27.67 -35.51
CA GLU A 872 18.57 -27.40 -36.38
C GLU A 872 17.33 -27.09 -35.55
N GLU A 873 17.02 -27.93 -34.55
CA GLU A 873 15.90 -27.73 -33.64
C GLU A 873 16.07 -26.48 -32.77
N ALA A 874 17.31 -26.13 -32.41
CA ALA A 874 17.59 -24.92 -31.66
C ALA A 874 17.31 -23.65 -32.50
N TRP A 875 17.68 -23.63 -33.77
CA TRP A 875 17.38 -22.52 -34.68
C TRP A 875 15.88 -22.41 -34.98
N ASP A 876 15.18 -23.51 -35.23
CA ASP A 876 13.72 -23.50 -35.41
C ASP A 876 13.00 -22.91 -34.18
N ALA A 877 13.46 -23.27 -32.98
CA ALA A 877 12.92 -22.73 -31.74
C ALA A 877 13.29 -21.25 -31.53
N PHE A 878 14.51 -20.84 -31.90
CA PHE A 878 14.93 -19.44 -31.89
C PHE A 878 14.02 -18.59 -32.77
N ASP A 879 13.78 -18.99 -34.02
CA ASP A 879 12.96 -18.27 -35.00
C ASP A 879 11.53 -18.09 -34.51
N LEU A 880 10.98 -19.13 -33.88
CA LEU A 880 9.65 -19.08 -33.27
C LEU A 880 9.59 -18.07 -32.09
N LEU A 881 10.63 -18.02 -31.27
CA LEU A 881 10.67 -17.18 -30.08
C LEU A 881 10.94 -15.71 -30.40
N VAL A 882 11.93 -15.42 -31.24
CA VAL A 882 12.34 -14.05 -31.58
C VAL A 882 11.21 -13.27 -32.26
N ASN A 883 10.43 -13.93 -33.12
CA ASN A 883 9.28 -13.32 -33.78
C ASN A 883 8.06 -13.11 -32.85
N ARG A 884 8.03 -13.76 -31.68
CA ARG A 884 6.97 -13.60 -30.67
C ARG A 884 7.39 -12.66 -29.54
N LYS A 885 8.69 -12.55 -29.26
CA LYS A 885 9.27 -11.94 -28.06
C LYS A 885 10.62 -11.29 -28.38
N ASN A 886 10.72 -9.98 -28.19
CA ASN A 886 11.97 -9.22 -28.39
C ASN A 886 12.77 -9.15 -27.09
N GLU A 887 13.50 -10.22 -26.75
CA GLU A 887 14.25 -10.36 -25.49
C GLU A 887 15.72 -10.74 -25.75
N PRO A 888 16.70 -10.14 -25.03
CA PRO A 888 18.14 -10.32 -25.32
C PRO A 888 18.66 -11.74 -25.05
N HIS A 889 18.07 -12.44 -24.07
CA HIS A 889 18.49 -13.79 -23.68
C HIS A 889 18.40 -14.78 -24.85
N ILE A 890 17.38 -14.60 -25.71
CA ILE A 890 17.20 -15.44 -26.89
C ILE A 890 18.36 -15.23 -27.87
N TRP A 891 18.78 -13.98 -28.09
CA TRP A 891 19.94 -13.66 -28.95
C TRP A 891 21.25 -14.24 -28.43
N GLU A 892 21.42 -14.35 -27.11
CA GLU A 892 22.64 -14.93 -26.53
C GLU A 892 22.83 -16.41 -26.90
N SER A 893 21.76 -17.21 -27.06
CA SER A 893 21.90 -18.61 -27.44
C SER A 893 22.44 -18.82 -28.85
N ALA A 894 22.23 -17.85 -29.74
CA ALA A 894 22.73 -17.88 -31.12
C ALA A 894 24.26 -17.92 -31.19
N LEU A 895 24.96 -17.39 -30.15
CA LEU A 895 26.42 -17.41 -30.09
C LEU A 895 26.99 -18.83 -30.18
N VAL A 896 26.36 -19.80 -29.50
CA VAL A 896 26.80 -21.20 -29.52
C VAL A 896 26.64 -21.80 -30.92
N GLY A 897 25.49 -21.58 -31.56
CA GLY A 897 25.23 -22.08 -32.91
C GLY A 897 26.13 -21.46 -33.98
N HIS A 898 26.40 -20.15 -33.91
CA HIS A 898 27.31 -19.48 -34.84
C HIS A 898 28.77 -19.90 -34.64
N HIS A 899 29.24 -20.10 -33.41
CA HIS A 899 30.57 -20.64 -33.15
C HIS A 899 30.75 -22.07 -33.70
N GLN A 900 29.73 -22.93 -33.55
CA GLN A 900 29.78 -24.29 -34.09
C GLN A 900 29.76 -24.34 -35.62
N SER A 901 29.00 -23.45 -36.26
CA SER A 901 28.88 -23.35 -37.72
C SER A 901 30.06 -22.62 -38.36
N GLY A 902 30.79 -21.80 -37.61
CA GLY A 902 31.98 -21.11 -38.08
C GLY A 902 31.71 -19.94 -39.04
N LEU A 903 30.54 -19.30 -38.93
CA LEU A 903 30.17 -18.15 -39.78
C LEU A 903 31.09 -16.95 -39.55
N SER A 904 31.30 -16.18 -40.62
CA SER A 904 31.97 -14.88 -40.62
C SER A 904 31.04 -13.75 -40.14
N GLU A 905 31.63 -12.60 -39.77
CA GLU A 905 30.88 -11.40 -39.34
C GLU A 905 29.87 -10.93 -40.41
N SER A 906 30.26 -10.96 -41.70
CA SER A 906 29.37 -10.59 -42.79
C SER A 906 28.19 -11.55 -42.93
N GLU A 907 28.39 -12.86 -42.73
CA GLU A 907 27.31 -13.84 -42.73
C GLU A 907 26.37 -13.67 -41.54
N ILE A 908 26.91 -13.39 -40.34
CA ILE A 908 26.10 -13.12 -39.15
C ILE A 908 25.32 -11.81 -39.31
N ALA A 909 25.91 -10.77 -39.90
CA ALA A 909 25.22 -9.52 -40.20
C ALA A 909 24.09 -9.70 -41.21
N LEU A 910 24.29 -10.55 -42.23
CA LEU A 910 23.24 -10.93 -43.17
C LEU A 910 22.10 -11.68 -42.47
N TRP A 911 22.41 -12.63 -41.60
CA TRP A 911 21.42 -13.34 -40.78
C TRP A 911 20.64 -12.39 -39.86
N ALA A 912 21.34 -11.53 -39.13
CA ALA A 912 20.71 -10.58 -38.20
C ALA A 912 19.76 -9.61 -38.94
N ASN A 913 20.13 -9.18 -40.15
CA ASN A 913 19.31 -8.30 -40.98
C ASN A 913 17.99 -8.93 -41.45
N GLN A 914 17.85 -10.26 -41.46
CA GLN A 914 16.61 -10.93 -41.88
C GLN A 914 15.44 -10.59 -40.95
N TYR A 915 15.71 -10.33 -39.67
CA TYR A 915 14.69 -10.03 -38.66
C TYR A 915 14.28 -8.55 -38.65
N LYS A 916 14.95 -7.69 -39.43
CA LYS A 916 14.79 -6.22 -39.42
C LYS A 916 13.37 -5.74 -39.76
N GLN A 917 12.58 -6.55 -40.47
CA GLN A 917 11.18 -6.23 -40.81
C GLN A 917 10.16 -6.89 -39.87
N SER A 918 10.53 -7.96 -39.16
CA SER A 918 9.61 -8.75 -38.34
C SER A 918 9.63 -8.38 -36.85
N ILE A 919 10.66 -7.66 -36.38
CA ILE A 919 10.83 -7.27 -34.97
C ILE A 919 10.64 -5.76 -34.76
N SER A 920 10.35 -5.36 -33.52
CA SER A 920 10.20 -3.94 -33.16
C SER A 920 11.55 -3.21 -33.24
N GLU A 921 11.53 -1.87 -33.24
CA GLU A 921 12.76 -1.05 -33.19
C GLU A 921 13.70 -1.45 -32.05
N TYR A 922 13.14 -1.78 -30.89
CA TYR A 922 13.87 -2.35 -29.76
C TYR A 922 14.53 -3.70 -30.10
N GLY A 923 13.84 -4.60 -30.82
CA GLY A 923 14.42 -5.86 -31.29
C GLY A 923 15.56 -5.65 -32.28
N VAL A 924 15.49 -4.62 -33.14
CA VAL A 924 16.59 -4.29 -34.06
C VAL A 924 17.86 -3.89 -33.28
N SER A 925 17.71 -3.09 -32.22
CA SER A 925 18.84 -2.75 -31.34
C SER A 925 19.47 -4.00 -30.67
N LEU A 926 18.67 -5.02 -30.33
CA LEU A 926 19.20 -6.29 -29.79
C LEU A 926 20.02 -7.08 -30.81
N SER A 927 19.61 -7.06 -32.08
CA SER A 927 20.35 -7.75 -33.16
C SER A 927 21.72 -7.10 -33.42
N ALA A 928 21.81 -5.77 -33.35
CA ALA A 928 23.08 -5.04 -33.45
C ALA A 928 23.99 -5.31 -32.24
N ASN A 929 23.43 -5.33 -31.01
CA ASN A 929 24.16 -5.72 -29.80
C ASN A 929 24.76 -7.13 -29.93
N TYR A 930 23.97 -8.06 -30.47
CA TYR A 930 24.42 -9.43 -30.70
C TYR A 930 25.52 -9.51 -31.76
N LEU A 931 25.43 -8.77 -32.86
CA LEU A 931 26.47 -8.76 -33.89
C LEU A 931 27.82 -8.31 -33.31
N LEU A 932 27.83 -7.24 -32.50
CA LEU A 932 29.04 -6.82 -31.80
C LEU A 932 29.55 -7.96 -30.89
N ARG A 933 28.67 -8.58 -30.08
CA ARG A 933 29.03 -9.70 -29.19
C ARG A 933 29.74 -10.83 -29.95
N ALA A 934 29.18 -11.24 -31.08
CA ALA A 934 29.73 -12.32 -31.90
C ALA A 934 31.08 -11.94 -32.54
N GLY A 935 31.27 -10.67 -32.92
CA GLY A 935 32.51 -10.17 -33.51
C GLY A 935 33.67 -9.98 -32.54
N VAL A 936 33.42 -9.89 -31.23
CA VAL A 936 34.47 -9.60 -30.22
C VAL A 936 34.69 -10.73 -29.21
N THR A 937 33.78 -11.70 -29.09
CA THR A 937 33.96 -12.83 -28.16
C THR A 937 34.88 -13.88 -28.76
N ASP A 938 36.13 -13.96 -28.29
CA ASP A 938 37.14 -14.91 -28.81
C ASP A 938 37.37 -14.80 -30.32
N ARG A 939 37.36 -13.56 -30.82
CA ARG A 939 37.57 -13.16 -32.22
C ARG A 939 38.38 -11.87 -32.28
N VAL A 940 39.03 -11.63 -33.41
CA VAL A 940 39.59 -10.32 -33.78
C VAL A 940 38.60 -9.68 -34.76
N PRO A 941 37.98 -8.53 -34.42
CA PRO A 941 36.97 -7.90 -35.26
C PRO A 941 37.54 -7.45 -36.61
N THR A 942 36.80 -7.64 -37.70
CA THR A 942 37.21 -7.11 -39.01
C THR A 942 37.06 -5.58 -39.06
N LYS A 943 37.78 -4.94 -40.00
CA LYS A 943 37.66 -3.48 -40.22
C LYS A 943 36.26 -3.04 -40.64
N ASP A 944 35.44 -3.97 -41.15
CA ASP A 944 34.10 -3.67 -41.64
C ASP A 944 33.03 -3.84 -40.55
N LEU A 945 33.37 -4.39 -39.38
CA LEU A 945 32.41 -4.70 -38.32
C LEU A 945 31.59 -3.48 -37.88
N SER A 946 32.23 -2.32 -37.74
CA SER A 946 31.55 -1.08 -37.35
C SER A 946 30.54 -0.61 -38.39
N SER A 947 30.85 -0.79 -39.68
CA SER A 947 29.92 -0.51 -40.78
C SER A 947 28.76 -1.52 -40.79
N LEU A 948 29.05 -2.81 -40.59
CA LEU A 948 28.02 -3.86 -40.50
C LEU A 948 27.06 -3.65 -39.32
N ILE A 949 27.57 -3.22 -38.16
CA ILE A 949 26.75 -2.87 -36.99
C ILE A 949 25.85 -1.68 -37.33
N ALA A 950 26.40 -0.62 -37.94
CA ALA A 950 25.63 0.56 -38.34
C ALA A 950 24.52 0.21 -39.34
N ASP A 951 24.76 -0.74 -40.26
CA ASP A 951 23.75 -1.20 -41.21
C ASP A 951 22.60 -1.97 -40.54
N VAL A 952 22.88 -2.73 -39.48
CA VAL A 952 21.87 -3.47 -38.71
C VAL A 952 21.08 -2.54 -37.78
N ASP A 953 21.76 -1.65 -37.08
CA ASP A 953 21.19 -0.75 -36.06
C ASP A 953 20.32 0.36 -36.69
N ARG A 954 18.99 0.17 -36.74
CA ARG A 954 18.05 1.20 -37.24
C ARG A 954 17.99 2.46 -36.36
N SER A 955 18.57 2.47 -35.17
CA SER A 955 18.19 3.43 -34.12
C SER A 955 18.64 4.88 -34.34
N VAL A 956 19.40 5.21 -35.40
CA VAL A 956 19.80 6.61 -35.60
C VAL A 956 20.04 6.97 -37.07
N LYS A 957 19.04 7.60 -37.72
CA LYS A 957 19.31 8.63 -38.75
C LYS A 957 19.75 9.91 -38.03
N THR A 958 20.91 9.86 -37.42
CA THR A 958 21.47 10.90 -36.56
C THR A 958 22.94 10.99 -36.93
N GLU A 959 23.49 12.19 -36.86
CA GLU A 959 24.91 12.42 -37.18
C GLU A 959 25.86 11.80 -36.13
N ILE A 960 25.32 11.27 -35.02
CA ILE A 960 26.08 10.71 -33.90
C ILE A 960 26.19 9.18 -34.04
N LYS A 961 27.42 8.65 -33.98
CA LYS A 961 27.74 7.21 -33.97
C LYS A 961 27.11 6.51 -32.75
N SER A 962 26.63 5.27 -32.92
CA SER A 962 26.10 4.47 -31.79
C SER A 962 27.21 4.00 -30.84
N ASP A 963 26.86 3.67 -29.60
CA ASP A 963 27.78 3.15 -28.59
C ASP A 963 28.47 1.85 -29.03
N LEU A 964 27.75 1.03 -29.82
CA LEU A 964 28.28 -0.22 -30.39
C LEU A 964 29.36 0.05 -31.46
N VAL A 965 29.14 1.05 -32.31
CA VAL A 965 30.10 1.46 -33.35
C VAL A 965 31.35 2.06 -32.71
N TYR A 966 31.20 2.95 -31.72
CA TYR A 966 32.33 3.50 -30.97
C TYR A 966 33.16 2.40 -30.31
N PHE A 967 32.50 1.44 -29.65
CA PHE A 967 33.22 0.34 -29.03
C PHE A 967 33.94 -0.53 -30.07
N SER A 968 33.29 -0.87 -31.19
CA SER A 968 33.90 -1.66 -32.26
C SER A 968 35.17 -0.99 -32.80
N ASP A 969 35.08 0.29 -33.18
CA ASP A 969 36.23 1.05 -33.71
C ASP A 969 37.37 1.11 -32.66
N ALA A 970 37.04 1.48 -31.42
CA ALA A 970 38.04 1.64 -30.36
C ALA A 970 38.70 0.31 -29.95
N TYR A 971 37.92 -0.78 -29.90
CA TYR A 971 38.42 -2.11 -29.55
C TYR A 971 39.32 -2.68 -30.66
N SER A 972 38.99 -2.45 -31.94
CA SER A 972 39.87 -2.81 -33.06
C SER A 972 41.22 -2.11 -32.99
N GLU A 973 41.24 -0.80 -32.69
CA GLU A 973 42.49 -0.03 -32.52
C GLU A 973 43.30 -0.51 -31.31
N LEU A 974 42.61 -0.89 -30.22
CA LEU A 974 43.24 -1.43 -29.02
C LEU A 974 43.95 -2.77 -29.30
N LEU A 975 43.38 -3.65 -30.12
CA LEU A 975 43.97 -4.95 -30.47
C LEU A 975 45.17 -4.87 -31.43
N VAL A 976 45.38 -3.75 -32.12
CA VAL A 976 46.56 -3.49 -32.96
C VAL A 976 47.57 -2.56 -32.29
N ASP A 977 47.48 -2.43 -30.97
CA ASP A 977 48.35 -1.61 -30.11
C ASP A 977 48.32 -0.09 -30.41
N ASN A 978 47.28 0.41 -31.07
CA ASN A 978 47.09 1.84 -31.30
C ASN A 978 46.31 2.51 -30.16
N TYR A 979 46.95 2.56 -28.98
CA TYR A 979 46.29 2.97 -27.73
C TYR A 979 45.84 4.43 -27.71
N GLU A 980 46.53 5.33 -28.41
CA GLU A 980 46.14 6.75 -28.50
C GLU A 980 44.82 6.90 -29.25
N SER A 981 44.69 6.25 -30.41
CA SER A 981 43.46 6.22 -31.20
C SER A 981 42.29 5.61 -30.41
N ALA A 982 42.54 4.46 -29.75
CA ALA A 982 41.54 3.81 -28.93
C ALA A 982 41.07 4.68 -27.74
N SER A 983 42.01 5.33 -27.03
CA SER A 983 41.71 6.21 -25.90
C SER A 983 40.88 7.43 -26.35
N ASN A 984 41.22 8.03 -27.49
CA ASN A 984 40.46 9.16 -28.05
C ASN A 984 39.02 8.76 -28.42
N LEU A 985 38.83 7.61 -29.07
CA LEU A 985 37.49 7.12 -29.43
C LEU A 985 36.62 6.84 -28.19
N PHE A 986 37.20 6.24 -27.15
CA PHE A 986 36.48 6.03 -25.89
C PHE A 986 36.18 7.35 -25.15
N HIS A 987 37.10 8.31 -25.20
CA HIS A 987 36.88 9.64 -24.64
C HIS A 987 35.70 10.34 -25.34
N GLU A 988 35.67 10.36 -26.67
CA GLU A 988 34.53 10.87 -27.45
C GLU A 988 33.22 10.18 -27.07
N ALA A 989 33.23 8.84 -26.97
CA ALA A 989 32.07 8.08 -26.54
C ALA A 989 31.60 8.47 -25.12
N SER A 990 32.53 8.75 -24.20
CA SER A 990 32.21 9.12 -22.81
C SER A 990 31.50 10.48 -22.68
N GLN A 991 31.69 11.38 -23.65
CA GLN A 991 30.98 12.67 -23.70
C GLN A 991 29.52 12.51 -24.15
N LEU A 992 29.20 11.40 -24.83
CA LEU A 992 27.89 11.13 -25.42
C LEU A 992 27.09 10.09 -24.62
N TYR A 993 27.78 9.14 -24.00
CA TYR A 993 27.20 8.00 -23.31
C TYR A 993 27.67 7.94 -21.86
N ASP A 994 26.72 7.93 -20.92
CA ASP A 994 27.04 7.87 -19.49
C ASP A 994 27.54 6.47 -19.08
N MET A 995 28.86 6.29 -19.11
CA MET A 995 29.57 5.06 -18.70
C MET A 995 29.41 4.71 -17.21
N ARG A 996 28.77 5.57 -16.40
CA ARG A 996 28.41 5.25 -15.01
C ARG A 996 27.17 4.37 -14.92
N THR A 997 26.46 4.17 -16.03
CA THR A 997 25.25 3.33 -16.10
C THR A 997 25.59 1.89 -16.50
N VAL A 998 24.78 0.93 -16.04
CA VAL A 998 24.95 -0.52 -16.37
C VAL A 998 24.95 -0.78 -17.88
N LYS A 999 24.21 0.04 -18.64
CA LYS A 999 24.06 -0.11 -20.09
C LYS A 999 25.36 0.17 -20.83
N PHE A 1000 26.06 1.25 -20.48
CA PHE A 1000 27.26 1.73 -21.21
C PHE A 1000 28.57 1.45 -20.48
N GLY A 1001 28.51 1.00 -19.22
CA GLY A 1001 29.69 0.75 -18.39
C GLY A 1001 30.67 -0.28 -18.96
N TYR A 1002 30.24 -1.15 -19.88
CA TYR A 1002 31.11 -2.14 -20.52
C TYR A 1002 32.32 -1.52 -21.25
N MET A 1003 32.25 -0.25 -21.65
CA MET A 1003 33.37 0.45 -22.31
C MET A 1003 34.46 0.89 -21.33
N LEU A 1004 34.11 1.11 -20.06
CA LEU A 1004 34.97 1.76 -19.07
C LEU A 1004 36.29 1.01 -18.81
N PRO A 1005 36.34 -0.32 -18.68
CA PRO A 1005 37.60 -1.03 -18.46
C PRO A 1005 38.58 -0.87 -19.64
N TYR A 1006 38.10 -0.93 -20.88
CA TYR A 1006 38.92 -0.77 -22.07
C TYR A 1006 39.38 0.68 -22.28
N TYR A 1007 38.53 1.65 -21.90
CA TYR A 1007 38.94 3.06 -21.84
C TYR A 1007 40.08 3.26 -20.84
N ALA A 1008 39.98 2.67 -19.64
CA ALA A 1008 41.06 2.74 -18.66
C ALA A 1008 42.35 2.10 -19.18
N PHE A 1009 42.27 0.94 -19.83
CA PHE A 1009 43.45 0.25 -20.39
C PHE A 1009 44.16 1.09 -21.46
N SER A 1010 43.43 1.57 -22.46
CA SER A 1010 43.98 2.41 -23.54
C SER A 1010 44.54 3.74 -23.01
N SER A 1011 43.91 4.33 -22.00
CA SER A 1011 44.35 5.59 -21.38
C SER A 1011 45.69 5.45 -20.65
N VAL A 1012 45.89 4.37 -19.88
CA VAL A 1012 47.19 4.11 -19.24
C VAL A 1012 48.28 3.86 -20.28
N LYS A 1013 47.98 3.07 -21.30
CA LYS A 1013 48.95 2.71 -22.35
C LYS A 1013 49.33 3.86 -23.26
N SER A 1014 48.43 4.82 -23.47
CA SER A 1014 48.70 6.06 -24.23
C SER A 1014 49.29 7.20 -23.38
N GLY A 1015 49.24 7.09 -22.05
CA GLY A 1015 49.67 8.14 -21.12
C GLY A 1015 48.62 9.23 -20.84
N ASN A 1016 47.41 9.13 -21.40
CA ASN A 1016 46.32 10.10 -21.25
C ASN A 1016 45.36 9.71 -20.11
N ILE A 1017 45.83 9.79 -18.86
CA ILE A 1017 45.11 9.21 -17.70
C ILE A 1017 44.12 10.20 -17.03
N SER A 1018 44.34 11.51 -17.13
CA SER A 1018 43.58 12.51 -16.36
C SER A 1018 42.07 12.50 -16.62
N GLU A 1019 41.65 12.28 -17.87
CA GLU A 1019 40.22 12.27 -18.23
C GLU A 1019 39.48 11.05 -17.63
N ILE A 1020 40.11 9.88 -17.63
CA ILE A 1020 39.50 8.67 -17.05
C ILE A 1020 39.49 8.75 -15.52
N GLU A 1021 40.51 9.34 -14.89
CA GLU A 1021 40.52 9.59 -13.43
C GLU A 1021 39.36 10.51 -13.02
N ASN A 1022 39.15 11.61 -13.74
CA ASN A 1022 38.02 12.52 -13.50
C ASN A 1022 36.67 11.80 -13.63
N LEU A 1023 36.51 10.93 -14.63
CA LEU A 1023 35.29 10.15 -14.80
C LEU A 1023 35.08 9.17 -13.63
N ILE A 1024 36.14 8.48 -13.20
CA ILE A 1024 36.13 7.55 -12.07
C ILE A 1024 35.77 8.25 -10.75
N ASP A 1025 36.30 9.46 -10.52
CA ASP A 1025 36.02 10.25 -9.33
C ASP A 1025 34.57 10.78 -9.29
N SER A 1026 33.91 10.87 -10.45
CA SER A 1026 32.52 11.31 -10.55
C SER A 1026 31.48 10.25 -10.14
N PHE A 1027 31.89 9.01 -9.83
CA PHE A 1027 30.98 7.93 -9.42
C PHE A 1027 30.40 8.17 -8.02
N PHE A 1028 29.09 8.47 -7.96
CA PHE A 1028 28.41 8.82 -6.71
C PHE A 1028 28.01 7.62 -5.83
N ARG A 1029 27.97 6.39 -6.36
CA ARG A 1029 27.50 5.21 -5.60
C ARG A 1029 28.30 3.91 -5.85
N PRO A 1030 28.66 3.18 -4.78
CA PRO A 1030 29.34 1.89 -4.89
C PRO A 1030 28.47 0.66 -5.22
N ASP A 1031 27.19 0.82 -5.53
CA ASP A 1031 26.24 -0.29 -5.64
C ASP A 1031 26.14 -0.91 -7.06
N LYS A 1032 26.94 -0.42 -8.02
CA LYS A 1032 27.00 -0.93 -9.41
C LYS A 1032 28.40 -0.85 -10.01
N LEU A 1033 29.38 -1.41 -9.31
CA LEU A 1033 30.81 -1.14 -9.56
C LEU A 1033 31.56 -2.23 -10.32
N PHE A 1034 30.91 -3.20 -10.97
CA PHE A 1034 31.63 -4.20 -11.74
C PHE A 1034 32.65 -3.55 -12.70
N ASP A 1035 32.17 -2.64 -13.56
CA ASP A 1035 33.01 -1.94 -14.55
C ASP A 1035 34.00 -0.97 -13.89
N LEU A 1036 33.59 -0.28 -12.83
CA LEU A 1036 34.47 0.63 -12.08
C LEU A 1036 35.64 -0.13 -11.44
N TYR A 1037 35.37 -1.26 -10.81
CA TYR A 1037 36.38 -2.07 -10.16
C TYR A 1037 37.31 -2.72 -11.18
N LEU A 1038 36.81 -3.13 -12.34
CA LEU A 1038 37.67 -3.55 -13.45
C LEU A 1038 38.57 -2.41 -13.93
N ALA A 1039 38.03 -1.21 -14.13
CA ALA A 1039 38.83 -0.04 -14.51
C ALA A 1039 39.90 0.30 -13.45
N LYS A 1040 39.55 0.29 -12.15
CA LYS A 1040 40.50 0.49 -11.05
C LYS A 1040 41.55 -0.62 -10.98
N ALA A 1041 41.16 -1.86 -11.25
CA ALA A 1041 42.11 -2.97 -11.33
C ALA A 1041 43.14 -2.77 -12.45
N ILE A 1042 42.71 -2.24 -13.60
CA ILE A 1042 43.59 -1.91 -14.72
C ILE A 1042 44.54 -0.77 -14.34
N LEU A 1043 44.01 0.35 -13.82
CA LEU A 1043 44.81 1.50 -13.40
C LEU A 1043 45.90 1.10 -12.38
N SER A 1044 45.53 0.36 -11.33
CA SER A 1044 46.49 -0.11 -10.33
C SER A 1044 47.44 -1.16 -10.90
N GLY A 1045 46.94 -2.10 -11.72
CA GLY A 1045 47.73 -3.22 -12.21
C GLY A 1045 48.85 -2.80 -13.16
N LEU A 1046 48.54 -1.89 -14.09
CA LEU A 1046 49.53 -1.35 -15.04
C LEU A 1046 50.52 -0.37 -14.38
N ASN A 1047 50.16 0.20 -13.22
CA ASN A 1047 51.07 1.00 -12.38
C ASN A 1047 51.87 0.15 -11.37
N ASN A 1048 51.94 -1.17 -11.56
CA ASN A 1048 52.63 -2.13 -10.68
C ASN A 1048 52.07 -2.25 -9.24
N GLU A 1049 50.88 -1.75 -8.96
CA GLU A 1049 50.17 -1.92 -7.69
C GLU A 1049 49.36 -3.22 -7.66
N THR A 1050 50.04 -4.36 -7.83
CA THR A 1050 49.38 -5.67 -8.00
C THR A 1050 48.39 -5.98 -6.88
N ASN A 1051 48.74 -5.71 -5.62
CA ASN A 1051 47.85 -5.99 -4.48
C ASN A 1051 46.53 -5.21 -4.57
N ASN A 1052 46.57 -3.93 -4.94
CA ASN A 1052 45.37 -3.12 -5.12
C ASN A 1052 44.53 -3.65 -6.28
N SER A 1053 45.19 -3.96 -7.40
CA SER A 1053 44.52 -4.51 -8.59
C SER A 1053 43.77 -5.81 -8.29
N VAL A 1054 44.43 -6.77 -7.65
CA VAL A 1054 43.81 -8.05 -7.26
C VAL A 1054 42.63 -7.84 -6.30
N GLN A 1055 42.71 -6.91 -5.36
CA GLN A 1055 41.59 -6.57 -4.48
C GLN A 1055 40.41 -5.97 -5.26
N TYR A 1056 40.67 -5.14 -6.27
CA TYR A 1056 39.63 -4.61 -7.14
C TYR A 1056 39.01 -5.69 -8.04
N LEU A 1057 39.80 -6.60 -8.60
CA LEU A 1057 39.26 -7.76 -9.33
C LEU A 1057 38.32 -8.60 -8.45
N LYS A 1058 38.73 -8.89 -7.21
CA LYS A 1058 37.89 -9.60 -6.24
C LYS A 1058 36.57 -8.86 -5.98
N LYS A 1059 36.61 -7.54 -5.80
CA LYS A 1059 35.41 -6.71 -5.63
C LYS A 1059 34.53 -6.65 -6.88
N ALA A 1060 35.12 -6.62 -8.07
CA ALA A 1060 34.38 -6.67 -9.33
C ALA A 1060 33.54 -7.95 -9.39
N LEU A 1061 34.15 -9.11 -9.07
CA LEU A 1061 33.45 -10.40 -9.06
C LEU A 1061 32.28 -10.46 -8.07
N TYR A 1062 32.40 -9.86 -6.88
CA TYR A 1062 31.31 -9.84 -5.89
C TYR A 1062 30.23 -8.80 -6.17
N ASN A 1063 30.53 -7.83 -7.03
CA ASN A 1063 29.58 -6.84 -7.52
C ASN A 1063 29.17 -7.13 -8.97
N HIS A 1064 29.27 -8.39 -9.39
CA HIS A 1064 28.89 -8.84 -10.72
C HIS A 1064 27.40 -8.54 -10.98
N PRO A 1065 27.04 -7.92 -12.12
CA PRO A 1065 25.66 -7.54 -12.36
C PRO A 1065 24.82 -8.79 -12.64
N THR A 1066 23.57 -8.78 -12.19
CA THR A 1066 22.62 -9.91 -12.36
C THR A 1066 21.83 -9.88 -13.67
N TYR A 1067 21.94 -8.81 -14.46
CA TYR A 1067 21.25 -8.62 -15.74
C TYR A 1067 22.22 -7.98 -16.75
N THR A 1068 22.86 -8.80 -17.56
CA THR A 1068 23.96 -8.37 -18.46
C THR A 1068 23.71 -8.74 -19.91
N GLU A 1069 22.60 -9.44 -20.18
CA GLU A 1069 22.23 -9.91 -21.51
C GLU A 1069 21.94 -8.75 -22.49
N PHE A 1070 21.64 -7.56 -21.96
CA PHE A 1070 21.48 -6.31 -22.71
C PHE A 1070 22.80 -5.62 -23.09
N ARG A 1071 23.95 -6.08 -22.55
CA ARG A 1071 25.29 -5.54 -22.86
C ARG A 1071 25.87 -6.27 -24.06
N PRO A 1072 26.64 -5.64 -24.95
CA PRO A 1072 27.29 -6.37 -26.04
C PRO A 1072 28.30 -7.40 -25.52
N LEU A 1073 29.00 -7.09 -24.43
CA LEU A 1073 29.94 -8.02 -23.77
C LEU A 1073 29.28 -8.75 -22.60
N MET A 1074 29.44 -10.08 -22.56
CA MET A 1074 29.12 -10.89 -21.39
C MET A 1074 30.10 -10.54 -20.28
N THR A 1075 29.60 -10.30 -19.07
CA THR A 1075 30.44 -9.86 -17.95
C THR A 1075 31.40 -10.94 -17.49
N GLU A 1076 31.02 -12.21 -17.61
CA GLU A 1076 31.88 -13.36 -17.35
C GLU A 1076 33.08 -13.38 -18.29
N TYR A 1077 32.87 -13.09 -19.58
CA TYR A 1077 33.93 -12.99 -20.59
C TYR A 1077 34.80 -11.76 -20.35
N GLN A 1078 34.17 -10.59 -20.14
CA GLN A 1078 34.87 -9.33 -19.91
C GLN A 1078 35.80 -9.41 -18.68
N TYR A 1079 35.33 -10.00 -17.57
CA TYR A 1079 36.18 -10.21 -16.40
C TYR A 1079 37.41 -11.06 -16.75
N ALA A 1080 37.22 -12.17 -17.48
CA ALA A 1080 38.30 -13.05 -17.89
C ALA A 1080 39.28 -12.34 -18.83
N GLU A 1081 38.79 -11.62 -19.82
CA GLU A 1081 39.61 -10.88 -20.78
C GLU A 1081 40.44 -9.79 -20.10
N ILE A 1082 39.89 -9.04 -19.15
CA ILE A 1082 40.67 -8.05 -18.40
C ILE A 1082 41.78 -8.71 -17.55
N CYS A 1083 41.54 -9.89 -16.96
CA CYS A 1083 42.60 -10.66 -16.31
C CYS A 1083 43.67 -11.14 -17.30
N GLU A 1084 43.28 -11.53 -18.51
CA GLU A 1084 44.20 -11.92 -19.58
C GLU A 1084 45.07 -10.73 -20.01
N MET A 1085 44.48 -9.57 -20.29
CA MET A 1085 45.19 -8.35 -20.68
C MET A 1085 46.18 -7.89 -19.59
N LEU A 1086 45.75 -7.91 -18.32
CA LEU A 1086 46.64 -7.60 -17.19
C LEU A 1086 47.82 -8.57 -17.11
N TYR A 1087 47.59 -9.87 -17.36
CA TYR A 1087 48.67 -10.86 -17.39
C TYR A 1087 49.63 -10.61 -18.56
N GLU A 1088 49.12 -10.39 -19.77
CA GLU A 1088 49.94 -10.19 -20.97
C GLU A 1088 50.83 -8.94 -20.85
N GLU A 1089 50.32 -7.86 -20.24
CA GLU A 1089 51.06 -6.62 -20.06
C GLU A 1089 52.07 -6.64 -18.91
N THR A 1090 51.70 -7.24 -17.77
CA THR A 1090 52.53 -7.18 -16.56
C THR A 1090 53.44 -8.41 -16.40
N ASN A 1091 53.17 -9.49 -17.15
CA ASN A 1091 53.75 -10.82 -16.96
C ASN A 1091 53.64 -11.34 -15.51
N ASN A 1092 52.62 -10.87 -14.77
CA ASN A 1092 52.41 -11.27 -13.38
C ASN A 1092 51.51 -12.51 -13.30
N ASP A 1093 52.10 -13.64 -12.87
CA ASP A 1093 51.43 -14.93 -12.77
C ASP A 1093 50.18 -14.94 -11.87
N GLU A 1094 49.99 -13.96 -10.99
CA GLU A 1094 48.79 -13.87 -10.15
C GLU A 1094 47.52 -13.63 -10.99
N TYR A 1095 47.59 -12.78 -12.02
CA TYR A 1095 46.45 -12.56 -12.93
C TYR A 1095 46.14 -13.82 -13.74
N LYS A 1096 47.16 -14.58 -14.17
CA LYS A 1096 46.98 -15.88 -14.83
C LYS A 1096 46.26 -16.89 -13.94
N LYS A 1097 46.58 -16.93 -12.64
CA LYS A 1097 45.88 -17.81 -11.69
C LYS A 1097 44.41 -17.42 -11.53
N ILE A 1098 44.13 -16.12 -11.38
CA ILE A 1098 42.75 -15.60 -11.27
C ILE A 1098 41.95 -15.93 -12.53
N LEU A 1099 42.54 -15.70 -13.70
CA LEU A 1099 41.96 -16.06 -15.00
C LEU A 1099 41.61 -17.56 -15.06
N LEU A 1100 42.58 -18.44 -14.80
CA LEU A 1100 42.41 -19.89 -14.87
C LEU A 1100 41.37 -20.41 -13.87
N ASP A 1101 41.33 -19.86 -12.66
CA ASP A 1101 40.30 -20.20 -11.66
C ASP A 1101 38.90 -19.79 -12.16
N TRP A 1102 38.77 -18.56 -12.67
CA TRP A 1102 37.49 -18.04 -13.14
C TRP A 1102 36.94 -18.81 -14.34
N VAL A 1103 37.75 -19.05 -15.38
CA VAL A 1103 37.26 -19.78 -16.57
C VAL A 1103 36.84 -21.20 -16.22
N LYS A 1104 37.52 -21.88 -15.28
CA LYS A 1104 37.11 -23.21 -14.77
C LYS A 1104 35.77 -23.16 -14.01
N LYS A 1105 35.47 -22.06 -13.33
CA LYS A 1105 34.16 -21.83 -12.70
C LYS A 1105 33.09 -21.58 -13.75
N VAL A 1106 33.35 -20.76 -14.76
CA VAL A 1106 32.40 -20.50 -15.84
C VAL A 1106 32.04 -21.77 -16.62
N GLN A 1107 33.01 -22.68 -16.83
CA GLN A 1107 32.74 -23.99 -17.42
C GLN A 1107 31.73 -24.84 -16.63
N GLN A 1108 31.48 -24.55 -15.35
CA GLN A 1108 30.44 -25.20 -14.54
C GLN A 1108 29.12 -24.42 -14.56
N ILE A 1109 29.20 -23.09 -14.68
CA ILE A 1109 28.03 -22.19 -14.71
C ILE A 1109 27.30 -22.30 -16.06
N GLN A 1110 28.04 -22.19 -17.16
CA GLN A 1110 27.53 -22.20 -18.53
C GLN A 1110 28.46 -23.02 -19.45
N PRO A 1111 28.41 -24.36 -19.36
CA PRO A 1111 29.36 -25.26 -20.05
C PRO A 1111 29.30 -25.21 -21.58
N TRP A 1112 28.31 -24.54 -22.18
CA TRP A 1112 28.10 -24.50 -23.63
C TRP A 1112 28.84 -23.34 -24.33
N PHE A 1113 29.45 -22.41 -23.59
CA PHE A 1113 30.25 -21.34 -24.20
C PHE A 1113 31.71 -21.76 -24.39
N SER A 1114 32.23 -21.59 -25.60
CA SER A 1114 33.58 -22.05 -26.00
C SER A 1114 34.73 -21.27 -25.37
N TRP A 1115 34.58 -19.95 -25.21
CA TRP A 1115 35.65 -19.01 -24.85
C TRP A 1115 36.35 -19.37 -23.52
N ALA A 1116 35.62 -19.91 -22.53
CA ALA A 1116 36.19 -20.29 -21.24
C ALA A 1116 37.15 -21.48 -21.38
N TYR A 1117 36.83 -22.44 -22.26
CA TYR A 1117 37.74 -23.53 -22.61
C TYR A 1117 38.91 -23.02 -23.46
N ALA A 1118 38.69 -22.04 -24.33
CA ALA A 1118 39.73 -21.49 -25.20
C ALA A 1118 40.85 -20.79 -24.39
N MET A 1119 40.46 -19.99 -23.39
CA MET A 1119 41.39 -19.36 -22.46
C MET A 1119 42.15 -20.38 -21.61
N GLU A 1120 41.49 -21.44 -21.11
CA GLU A 1120 42.19 -22.52 -20.41
C GLU A 1120 43.19 -23.25 -21.34
N ALA A 1121 42.81 -23.49 -22.59
CA ALA A 1121 43.68 -24.13 -23.59
C ALA A 1121 44.96 -23.31 -23.88
N LYS A 1122 44.85 -21.98 -23.89
CA LYS A 1122 45.99 -21.06 -24.09
C LYS A 1122 46.94 -21.06 -22.89
N TYR A 1123 46.43 -20.97 -21.66
CA TYR A 1123 47.25 -20.67 -20.47
C TYR A 1123 47.50 -21.81 -19.48
N SER A 1124 46.77 -22.93 -19.56
CA SER A 1124 46.92 -24.01 -18.57
C SER A 1124 48.26 -24.74 -18.74
N ASN A 1125 49.03 -24.84 -17.65
CA ASN A 1125 50.27 -25.62 -17.60
C ASN A 1125 50.02 -27.12 -17.37
N ASN A 1126 48.81 -27.51 -16.97
CA ASN A 1126 48.47 -28.91 -16.76
C ASN A 1126 48.12 -29.55 -18.12
N VAL A 1127 49.02 -30.39 -18.63
CA VAL A 1127 48.88 -31.02 -19.94
C VAL A 1127 47.55 -31.76 -20.13
N ILE A 1128 47.02 -32.40 -19.08
CA ILE A 1128 45.76 -33.15 -19.18
C ILE A 1128 44.57 -32.19 -19.28
N GLU A 1129 44.51 -31.19 -18.41
CA GLU A 1129 43.44 -30.18 -18.42
C GLU A 1129 43.48 -29.38 -19.73
N ARG A 1130 44.67 -28.92 -20.12
CA ARG A 1130 44.90 -28.20 -21.37
C ARG A 1130 44.41 -29.00 -22.59
N ASN A 1131 44.75 -30.28 -22.69
CA ASN A 1131 44.31 -31.10 -23.82
C ASN A 1131 42.79 -31.34 -23.84
N LYS A 1132 42.15 -31.43 -22.66
CA LYS A 1132 40.68 -31.48 -22.57
C LYS A 1132 40.04 -30.17 -23.02
N ALA A 1133 40.59 -29.04 -22.57
CA ALA A 1133 40.14 -27.71 -22.96
C ALA A 1133 40.29 -27.46 -24.46
N ILE A 1134 41.41 -27.88 -25.08
CA ILE A 1134 41.60 -27.85 -26.54
C ILE A 1134 40.50 -28.66 -27.26
N ALA A 1135 40.26 -29.89 -26.82
CA ALA A 1135 39.25 -30.75 -27.45
C ALA A 1135 37.82 -30.19 -27.31
N MET A 1136 37.49 -29.59 -26.16
CA MET A 1136 36.19 -28.95 -25.94
C MET A 1136 36.03 -27.67 -26.73
N THR A 1137 37.06 -26.82 -26.77
CA THR A 1137 37.07 -25.59 -27.58
C THR A 1137 36.86 -25.95 -29.04
N TYR A 1138 37.64 -26.88 -29.59
CA TYR A 1138 37.49 -27.32 -30.99
C TYR A 1138 36.10 -27.90 -31.31
N TYR A 1139 35.44 -28.50 -30.33
CA TYR A 1139 34.08 -29.03 -30.50
C TYR A 1139 33.02 -27.93 -30.55
N LEU A 1140 33.12 -26.93 -29.68
CA LEU A 1140 32.15 -25.83 -29.59
C LEU A 1140 32.45 -24.70 -30.59
N ASP A 1141 33.71 -24.53 -30.97
CA ASP A 1141 34.19 -23.44 -31.82
C ASP A 1141 35.54 -23.77 -32.47
N ARG A 1142 35.52 -24.11 -33.76
CA ARG A 1142 36.75 -24.41 -34.52
C ARG A 1142 37.54 -23.17 -34.91
N ASN A 1143 36.90 -22.00 -34.88
CA ASN A 1143 37.46 -20.73 -35.35
C ASN A 1143 37.91 -19.82 -34.19
N SER A 1144 37.99 -20.36 -32.97
CA SER A 1144 38.53 -19.69 -31.79
C SER A 1144 39.87 -19.01 -32.07
N GLU A 1145 39.97 -17.71 -31.75
CA GLU A 1145 41.22 -16.95 -31.89
C GLU A 1145 42.33 -17.56 -31.03
N ARG A 1146 42.01 -17.91 -29.78
CA ARG A 1146 42.97 -18.48 -28.83
C ARG A 1146 43.47 -19.87 -29.22
N LEU A 1147 42.77 -20.62 -30.09
CA LEU A 1147 43.28 -21.86 -30.66
C LEU A 1147 44.36 -21.64 -31.73
N LYS A 1148 44.42 -20.48 -32.39
CA LYS A 1148 45.41 -20.20 -33.44
C LYS A 1148 46.85 -20.22 -32.92
N SER A 1149 47.05 -19.94 -31.63
CA SER A 1149 48.36 -20.02 -30.98
C SER A 1149 48.84 -21.45 -30.70
N ILE A 1150 48.02 -22.47 -30.98
CA ILE A 1150 48.32 -23.88 -30.71
C ILE A 1150 48.58 -24.62 -32.04
N PRO A 1151 49.71 -25.36 -32.18
CA PRO A 1151 49.99 -26.12 -33.38
C PRO A 1151 48.89 -27.12 -33.73
N LYS A 1152 48.54 -27.22 -35.02
CA LYS A 1152 47.46 -28.09 -35.51
C LYS A 1152 47.62 -29.56 -35.11
N ASP A 1153 48.83 -30.09 -35.17
CA ASP A 1153 49.12 -31.48 -34.77
C ASP A 1153 48.80 -31.74 -33.28
N HIS A 1154 48.99 -30.72 -32.42
CA HIS A 1154 48.62 -30.80 -31.00
C HIS A 1154 47.10 -30.77 -30.83
N ILE A 1155 46.38 -29.95 -31.62
CA ILE A 1155 44.91 -29.92 -31.63
C ILE A 1155 44.34 -31.28 -32.05
N ASP A 1156 44.81 -31.82 -33.17
CA ASP A 1156 44.37 -33.11 -33.70
C ASP A 1156 44.63 -34.25 -32.71
N THR A 1157 45.79 -34.23 -32.04
CA THR A 1157 46.15 -35.19 -30.99
C THR A 1157 45.23 -35.08 -29.77
N ALA A 1158 44.97 -33.85 -29.30
CA ALA A 1158 44.09 -33.59 -28.16
C ALA A 1158 42.65 -34.02 -28.44
N VAL A 1159 42.10 -33.65 -29.61
CA VAL A 1159 40.75 -34.03 -30.07
C VAL A 1159 40.63 -35.56 -30.18
N LYS A 1160 41.60 -36.24 -30.79
CA LYS A 1160 41.60 -37.69 -30.91
C LYS A 1160 41.60 -38.38 -29.53
N LYS A 1161 42.37 -37.85 -28.58
CA LYS A 1161 42.53 -38.43 -27.23
C LYS A 1161 41.34 -38.14 -26.31
N HIS A 1162 40.77 -36.94 -26.37
CA HIS A 1162 39.79 -36.44 -25.40
C HIS A 1162 38.37 -36.23 -25.95
N SER A 1163 38.10 -36.58 -27.21
CA SER A 1163 36.73 -36.51 -27.78
C SER A 1163 35.67 -37.29 -26.99
N LYS A 1164 36.06 -38.36 -26.28
CA LYS A 1164 35.18 -39.15 -25.39
C LYS A 1164 34.91 -38.50 -24.03
N ASP A 1165 35.74 -37.53 -23.63
CA ASP A 1165 35.58 -36.76 -22.39
C ASP A 1165 34.54 -35.64 -22.53
N ASN A 1166 34.04 -35.41 -23.75
CA ASN A 1166 33.07 -34.37 -24.07
C ASN A 1166 31.74 -34.59 -23.35
N LEU A 1167 31.41 -33.66 -22.46
CA LEU A 1167 30.22 -33.69 -21.62
C LEU A 1167 28.89 -33.68 -22.39
N PHE A 1168 28.87 -33.17 -23.61
CA PHE A 1168 27.70 -33.14 -24.49
C PHE A 1168 27.55 -34.39 -25.37
N LYS A 1169 28.59 -35.24 -25.46
CA LYS A 1169 28.56 -36.50 -26.25
C LYS A 1169 28.37 -37.76 -25.42
N LYS A 1170 28.38 -37.64 -24.08
CA LYS A 1170 28.17 -38.80 -23.20
C LYS A 1170 26.72 -39.27 -23.31
N LYS A 1171 26.49 -40.40 -23.99
CA LYS A 1171 25.30 -41.24 -23.73
C LYS A 1171 25.52 -41.92 -22.38
N VAL A 1172 24.71 -41.57 -21.39
CA VAL A 1172 24.72 -42.25 -20.09
C VAL A 1172 23.39 -42.94 -19.91
N ASN A 1173 23.44 -44.21 -19.49
CA ASN A 1173 22.25 -44.98 -19.12
C ASN A 1173 21.41 -44.20 -18.11
N PRO A 1174 20.07 -44.25 -18.20
CA PRO A 1174 19.18 -43.51 -17.32
C PRO A 1174 19.47 -43.91 -15.87
N VAL A 1175 20.18 -43.05 -15.14
CA VAL A 1175 20.24 -43.13 -13.70
C VAL A 1175 18.87 -42.69 -13.22
N GLU A 1176 18.17 -43.59 -12.52
CA GLU A 1176 16.89 -43.27 -11.91
C GLU A 1176 16.99 -41.93 -11.16
N PRO A 1177 16.14 -40.94 -11.47
CA PRO A 1177 16.14 -39.70 -10.75
C PRO A 1177 15.81 -39.99 -9.28
N ARG A 1178 16.71 -39.59 -8.37
CA ARG A 1178 16.35 -39.42 -6.95
C ARG A 1178 15.12 -38.51 -6.94
N ASN A 1179 13.96 -39.07 -6.58
CA ASN A 1179 12.60 -38.50 -6.63
C ASN A 1179 11.66 -39.07 -7.72
N ALA A 1180 11.69 -40.38 -7.95
CA ALA A 1180 10.68 -41.12 -8.72
C ALA A 1180 9.21 -40.99 -8.21
N SER A 1181 8.95 -40.33 -7.07
CA SER A 1181 7.58 -40.04 -6.61
C SER A 1181 6.94 -38.83 -7.31
N PHE A 1182 7.74 -37.91 -7.87
CA PHE A 1182 7.21 -36.65 -8.43
C PHE A 1182 6.79 -36.77 -9.91
N LEU A 1183 7.43 -37.66 -10.67
CA LEU A 1183 7.15 -37.89 -12.09
C LEU A 1183 5.87 -38.71 -12.34
N ASN A 1184 5.42 -39.52 -11.37
CA ASN A 1184 4.16 -40.26 -11.48
C ASN A 1184 2.92 -39.35 -11.41
N ASN A 1185 3.01 -38.19 -10.75
CA ASN A 1185 1.91 -37.22 -10.71
C ASN A 1185 1.83 -36.33 -11.96
N ALA A 1186 2.95 -36.10 -12.66
CA ALA A 1186 2.97 -35.30 -13.89
C ALA A 1186 2.43 -36.03 -15.12
N ARG A 1187 2.32 -37.37 -15.08
CA ARG A 1187 1.70 -38.17 -16.15
C ARG A 1187 0.17 -38.24 -16.08
N LEU A 1188 -0.46 -37.76 -15.01
CA LEU A 1188 -1.91 -37.77 -14.85
C LEU A 1188 -2.60 -36.49 -15.38
N ASP A 1189 -1.88 -35.38 -15.56
CA ASP A 1189 -2.45 -34.10 -16.03
C ASP A 1189 -2.44 -33.88 -17.56
N ILE A 1190 -2.06 -34.91 -18.34
CA ILE A 1190 -2.15 -34.88 -19.82
C ILE A 1190 -3.35 -35.71 -20.32
N ALA A 1191 -4.18 -36.23 -19.42
CA ALA A 1191 -5.40 -36.99 -19.73
C ALA A 1191 -6.66 -36.48 -19.01
N SER A 1192 -6.76 -35.15 -18.82
CA SER A 1192 -7.98 -34.39 -18.50
C SER A 1192 -7.97 -33.07 -19.26
#